data_AF-A0A953EMR8-F1
#
_entry.id   AF-A0A953EMR8-F1
#
_cell.length_a   1.000
_cell.length_b   1.000
_cell.length_c   1.000
_cell.angle_alpha   90.00
_cell.angle_beta   90.00
_cell.angle_gamma   90.00
#
_symmetry.space_group_name_H-M   'P 1'
#
loop_
_entity.id
_entity.type
_entity.pdbx_description
1 polymer ?
#
loop_
_entity_poly.entity_id
_entity_poly.type
_entity_poly.pdbx_seq_one_letter_code
_entity_poly.pdbx_strand_id
1 'polypeptide(L)'
;MAGRLVSAVPRLLLTAIVAVFFVGSAFAQDDPDPNSPTPILLTSPDSTRVLATDSPVRGKGSLERIANNRAFDTGSKIALYFTNVTLMPGEGANAFRVYASDSEGHFYRYPVVALGRVAGYPDVYRATVILTDDMKFWGAPRPGDLNVYLAWRGLASNVVKLGVGGMEGIKDVPGTFPTPLATARAIAATQAKETVNEDSYGGVGYRWSSDRMRFLEQATFGPTQALDARVRRIGLRTFLAEQFEDNFTDIPFPDVPLMPSSQPTTCDGGTDDVPLTCRRDRYTQYPVQIWFFQNALYGESQLRLRVNWALNQLWVISGNDTQQSSHMIAYQKAINNNIFGNWRQMMYDVTLNPAMGNYLDMIRSTRTNPNENYPREIMQLFNIGLFMLNQDGTLQLDGQGNPIPTYDQTTVTNLTKVFTGWRDCRTADFQASCPNAVPGSPDYKDNMSLNTSSHDLTAKTLLTYPGSSTTQNVAACSGCTTPAAIYPYAYNSLNQALDNIYNHPNVAPFVSKYLIQQLVTGDPSPAYVGRISAVFNANRTSPTQMKEVVKAILLDPEARGDSKTDPNYGKLREPVQLTTNLYRQLGVTSVDGTTQSDANISRYPRAMSQNPFYSPTVFNFYPPSYVIPGTSLLGPEFAIFNTGTAIARANFANSVVYSRINVSQPDYPNGTQLYLADLEAISNADATGNKLLDEMNNRFMHGTMSSQMRSTILTAVTAISSTPANAKARAQAAVYLTVTSSQYQVQR
;
A
#
# COMPACT_ATOMS: atom_id res chain seq x y z
N MET A 1 54.52 -3.52 -38.44
CA MET A 1 53.68 -2.42 -38.96
C MET A 1 52.29 -2.56 -38.36
N ALA A 2 51.78 -1.45 -37.81
CA ALA A 2 50.40 -1.12 -37.43
C ALA A 2 49.32 -2.23 -37.48
N GLY A 3 48.42 -2.39 -36.50
CA GLY A 3 48.07 -1.58 -35.35
C GLY A 3 46.76 -2.12 -34.75
N ARG A 4 46.64 -1.96 -33.42
CA ARG A 4 45.44 -1.85 -32.57
C ARG A 4 44.13 -2.52 -33.04
N LEU A 5 43.64 -3.46 -32.23
CA LEU A 5 42.30 -3.41 -31.64
C LEU A 5 42.29 -4.21 -30.33
N VAL A 6 42.24 -3.47 -29.22
CA VAL A 6 42.10 -3.96 -27.85
C VAL A 6 40.62 -4.10 -27.53
N SER A 7 40.36 -5.08 -26.67
CA SER A 7 39.16 -5.38 -25.91
C SER A 7 38.46 -4.21 -25.23
N ALA A 8 37.27 -4.53 -24.69
CA ALA A 8 36.54 -3.89 -23.58
C ALA A 8 35.21 -3.22 -23.96
N VAL A 9 34.17 -4.05 -24.06
CA VAL A 9 32.84 -3.71 -23.54
C VAL A 9 32.93 -3.87 -22.02
N PRO A 10 33.09 -2.78 -21.25
CA PRO A 10 32.04 -2.39 -20.29
C PRO A 10 32.00 -0.87 -20.00
N ARG A 11 30.81 -0.28 -19.81
CA ARG A 11 30.53 0.92 -18.94
C ARG A 11 29.19 1.63 -19.15
N LEU A 12 28.29 1.17 -20.02
CA LEU A 12 27.00 1.85 -20.23
C LEU A 12 25.83 1.40 -19.34
N LEU A 13 25.98 0.32 -18.55
CA LEU A 13 24.92 -0.17 -17.64
C LEU A 13 25.08 0.24 -16.17
N LEU A 14 26.17 0.91 -15.79
CA LEU A 14 26.43 1.28 -14.38
C LEU A 14 26.19 2.77 -14.07
N THR A 15 25.90 3.61 -15.08
CA THR A 15 25.79 5.07 -14.89
C THR A 15 24.34 5.57 -14.81
N ALA A 16 23.35 4.73 -15.15
CA ALA A 16 21.93 5.07 -15.00
C ALA A 16 21.32 4.62 -13.66
N ILE A 17 22.03 3.76 -12.90
CA ILE A 17 21.54 3.16 -11.64
C ILE A 17 22.14 3.85 -10.40
N VAL A 18 23.11 4.74 -10.56
CA VAL A 18 23.81 5.40 -9.43
C VAL A 18 23.26 6.81 -9.12
N ALA A 19 22.36 7.37 -9.94
CA ALA A 19 21.82 8.72 -9.72
C ALA A 19 20.56 8.80 -8.82
N VAL A 20 20.02 7.66 -8.33
CA VAL A 20 18.80 7.61 -7.49
C VAL A 20 19.10 7.15 -6.04
N PHE A 21 20.30 6.65 -5.76
CA PHE A 21 20.73 6.32 -4.40
C PHE A 21 21.68 7.41 -3.88
N PHE A 22 21.41 7.91 -2.67
CA PHE A 22 22.04 9.04 -1.95
C PHE A 22 21.37 10.41 -2.08
N VAL A 23 20.14 10.53 -1.57
CA VAL A 23 19.75 11.73 -0.79
C VAL A 23 19.83 11.34 0.67
N GLY A 24 20.94 11.71 1.31
CA GLY A 24 21.18 11.46 2.73
C GLY A 24 20.07 12.03 3.61
N SER A 25 19.64 11.20 4.55
CA SER A 25 18.84 11.53 5.72
C SER A 25 19.53 12.63 6.55
N ALA A 26 19.17 13.90 6.36
CA ALA A 26 19.59 14.98 7.26
C ALA A 26 18.65 16.19 7.17
N PHE A 27 17.75 16.31 8.15
CA PHE A 27 17.05 17.52 8.62
C PHE A 27 16.75 18.60 7.56
N ALA A 28 15.73 18.37 6.72
CA ALA A 28 15.02 19.46 6.04
C ALA A 28 13.90 19.96 6.97
N GLN A 29 13.76 21.28 7.09
CA GLN A 29 12.69 21.93 7.82
C GLN A 29 11.34 21.65 7.12
N ASP A 30 10.36 21.12 7.85
CA ASP A 30 8.99 20.92 7.35
C ASP A 30 8.39 22.25 6.85
N ASP A 31 7.67 22.20 5.72
CA ASP A 31 6.91 23.36 5.22
C ASP A 31 5.68 23.62 6.10
N PRO A 32 5.56 24.79 6.75
CA PRO A 32 4.36 25.16 7.48
C PRO A 32 3.18 25.58 6.58
N ASP A 33 3.41 25.86 5.27
CA ASP A 33 2.36 26.20 4.30
C ASP A 33 2.39 25.24 3.10
N PRO A 34 1.41 24.33 2.96
CA PRO A 34 1.36 23.37 1.86
C PRO A 34 1.18 24.01 0.47
N ASN A 35 0.97 25.33 0.39
CA ASN A 35 0.84 26.07 -0.86
C ASN A 35 2.09 26.85 -1.26
N SER A 36 3.22 26.71 -0.53
CA SER A 36 4.46 27.41 -0.85
C SER A 36 4.87 27.16 -2.32
N PRO A 37 5.13 28.21 -3.10
CA PRO A 37 5.60 28.06 -4.48
C PRO A 37 7.01 27.46 -4.53
N THR A 38 7.31 26.66 -5.57
CA THR A 38 8.66 26.11 -5.74
C THR A 38 9.65 27.22 -6.09
N PRO A 39 10.76 27.39 -5.35
CA PRO A 39 11.73 28.43 -5.66
C PRO A 39 12.34 28.22 -7.05
N ILE A 40 12.72 29.29 -7.75
CA ILE A 40 13.35 29.22 -9.07
C ILE A 40 14.66 30.02 -9.05
N LEU A 41 15.79 29.33 -9.18
CA LEU A 41 17.10 29.94 -9.42
C LEU A 41 17.13 30.57 -10.81
N LEU A 42 17.60 31.81 -10.88
CA LEU A 42 17.69 32.57 -12.13
C LEU A 42 19.00 32.24 -12.86
N THR A 43 18.96 32.24 -14.20
CA THR A 43 20.15 32.19 -15.06
C THR A 43 20.13 33.33 -16.09
N SER A 44 21.21 33.51 -16.86
CA SER A 44 21.16 34.37 -18.04
C SER A 44 20.42 33.68 -19.20
N PRO A 45 19.84 34.42 -20.17
CA PRO A 45 19.07 33.84 -21.28
C PRO A 45 19.81 32.75 -22.07
N ASP A 46 21.13 32.87 -22.21
CA ASP A 46 21.95 31.99 -23.04
C ASP A 46 22.80 31.00 -22.22
N SER A 47 22.48 30.79 -20.94
CA SER A 47 23.25 29.90 -20.05
C SER A 47 22.38 29.15 -19.05
N THR A 48 22.79 27.93 -18.72
CA THR A 48 22.27 27.13 -17.60
C THR A 48 22.98 27.40 -16.28
N ARG A 49 23.94 28.35 -16.28
CA ARG A 49 24.66 28.77 -15.08
C ARG A 49 23.82 29.72 -14.24
N VAL A 50 23.84 29.49 -12.93
CA VAL A 50 23.15 30.34 -11.96
C VAL A 50 23.65 31.78 -12.03
N LEU A 51 22.71 32.71 -11.91
CA LEU A 51 23.02 34.12 -11.69
C LEU A 51 23.66 34.26 -10.30
N ALA A 52 24.95 34.57 -10.26
CA ALA A 52 25.73 34.68 -9.02
C ALA A 52 26.64 35.92 -9.03
N THR A 53 26.96 36.56 -7.89
CA THR A 53 27.96 37.66 -7.80
C THR A 53 28.84 37.58 -6.53
N ASP A 54 30.07 38.12 -6.54
CA ASP A 54 30.99 38.15 -5.36
C ASP A 54 30.50 39.06 -4.22
N SER A 55 29.61 40.01 -4.54
CA SER A 55 29.09 41.00 -3.62
C SER A 55 27.68 41.44 -4.05
N PRO A 56 26.80 41.83 -3.11
CA PRO A 56 25.44 42.25 -3.45
C PRO A 56 25.41 43.49 -4.33
N VAL A 57 24.85 43.39 -5.55
CA VAL A 57 24.73 44.54 -6.45
C VAL A 57 23.64 45.50 -5.94
N ARG A 58 23.94 46.81 -5.89
CA ARG A 58 22.99 47.88 -5.53
C ARG A 58 22.57 48.64 -6.80
N GLY A 59 21.28 48.65 -7.14
CA GLY A 59 20.70 49.52 -8.19
C GLY A 59 19.86 48.81 -9.26
N LYS A 60 18.87 49.52 -9.82
CA LYS A 60 17.80 49.00 -10.72
C LYS A 60 18.29 48.39 -12.05
N GLY A 61 19.48 48.72 -12.54
CA GLY A 61 19.99 48.28 -13.85
C GLY A 61 20.94 47.07 -13.83
N SER A 62 20.90 46.25 -12.78
CA SER A 62 21.98 45.28 -12.48
C SER A 62 21.69 43.82 -12.86
N LEU A 63 20.47 43.31 -12.78
CA LEU A 63 20.20 41.88 -13.06
C LEU A 63 20.49 41.50 -14.53
N GLU A 64 20.25 42.40 -15.49
CA GLU A 64 20.51 42.19 -16.92
C GLU A 64 22.01 42.27 -17.29
N ARG A 65 22.86 42.77 -16.38
CA ARG A 65 24.32 42.90 -16.55
C ARG A 65 25.14 41.86 -15.78
N ILE A 66 24.50 41.03 -14.96
CA ILE A 66 25.17 39.94 -14.26
C ILE A 66 25.29 38.77 -15.25
N ALA A 67 26.28 38.80 -16.13
CA ALA A 67 26.63 37.67 -16.98
C ALA A 67 27.85 36.97 -16.35
N ASN A 68 27.62 36.02 -15.44
CA ASN A 68 28.72 35.40 -14.71
C ASN A 68 29.06 34.02 -15.26
N ASN A 69 29.76 34.02 -16.40
CA ASN A 69 30.49 32.86 -16.92
C ASN A 69 31.89 32.81 -16.32
N ARG A 70 31.97 32.70 -14.98
CA ARG A 70 33.24 32.56 -14.24
C ARG A 70 33.10 31.58 -13.08
N ALA A 71 34.23 31.05 -12.62
CA ALA A 71 34.32 30.28 -11.39
C ALA A 71 34.47 31.18 -10.16
N PHE A 72 34.00 30.71 -9.02
CA PHE A 72 34.16 31.34 -7.71
C PHE A 72 35.15 30.55 -6.84
N ASP A 73 35.89 31.23 -5.97
CA ASP A 73 36.82 30.56 -5.08
C ASP A 73 36.08 29.77 -3.99
N THR A 74 36.58 28.58 -3.64
CA THR A 74 36.10 27.84 -2.47
C THR A 74 36.25 28.70 -1.22
N GLY A 75 35.22 28.73 -0.38
CA GLY A 75 35.16 29.57 0.82
C GLY A 75 34.76 31.03 0.59
N SER A 76 34.59 31.46 -0.67
CA SER A 76 34.07 32.80 -0.97
C SER A 76 32.60 32.96 -0.59
N LYS A 77 32.18 34.21 -0.36
CA LYS A 77 30.77 34.57 -0.20
C LYS A 77 30.22 35.01 -1.54
N ILE A 78 29.18 34.35 -2.01
CA ILE A 78 28.52 34.68 -3.27
C ILE A 78 27.04 34.99 -3.04
N ALA A 79 26.45 35.75 -3.94
CA ALA A 79 25.03 36.07 -3.95
C ALA A 79 24.33 35.33 -5.09
N LEU A 80 23.46 34.37 -4.78
CA LEU A 80 22.59 33.69 -5.75
C LEU A 80 21.23 34.38 -5.83
N TYR A 81 20.68 34.50 -7.04
CA TYR A 81 19.40 35.18 -7.28
C TYR A 81 18.30 34.17 -7.64
N PHE A 82 17.14 34.32 -7.02
CA PHE A 82 16.00 33.43 -7.19
C PHE A 82 14.67 34.17 -7.05
N THR A 83 13.59 33.55 -7.54
CA THR A 83 12.22 34.07 -7.45
C THR A 83 11.26 32.97 -6.99
N ASN A 84 9.95 33.29 -6.99
CA ASN A 84 8.86 32.38 -6.70
C ASN A 84 8.87 31.85 -5.26
N VAL A 85 9.07 32.75 -4.29
CA VAL A 85 8.97 32.44 -2.85
C VAL A 85 8.12 33.48 -2.12
N THR A 86 7.42 33.02 -1.09
CA THR A 86 6.55 33.85 -0.24
C THR A 86 6.95 33.67 1.22
N LEU A 87 7.77 34.59 1.74
CA LEU A 87 8.29 34.51 3.11
C LEU A 87 7.20 34.82 4.15
N MET A 88 7.16 34.03 5.22
CA MET A 88 6.35 34.31 6.41
C MET A 88 7.01 35.35 7.33
N PRO A 89 6.24 35.99 8.24
CA PRO A 89 6.82 36.83 9.28
C PRO A 89 7.90 36.09 10.07
N GLY A 90 9.10 36.66 10.15
CA GLY A 90 10.24 36.07 10.86
C GLY A 90 11.10 35.10 10.04
N GLU A 91 10.72 34.79 8.80
CA GLU A 91 11.47 33.92 7.91
C GLU A 91 12.60 34.67 7.19
N GLY A 92 13.83 34.16 7.30
CA GLY A 92 15.03 34.79 6.77
C GLY A 92 16.03 33.79 6.19
N ALA A 93 17.32 34.15 6.19
CA ALA A 93 18.39 33.33 5.59
C ALA A 93 18.43 31.88 6.13
N ASN A 94 18.09 31.69 7.40
CA ASN A 94 18.06 30.38 8.07
C ASN A 94 17.05 29.39 7.47
N ALA A 95 16.03 29.86 6.75
CA ALA A 95 15.03 29.03 6.09
C ALA A 95 15.49 28.43 4.75
N PHE A 96 16.67 28.85 4.27
CA PHE A 96 17.21 28.45 2.97
C PHE A 96 18.49 27.63 3.13
N ARG A 97 18.68 26.66 2.23
CA ARG A 97 19.94 25.93 2.07
C ARG A 97 20.28 25.85 0.59
N VAL A 98 21.57 25.82 0.26
CA VAL A 98 22.02 25.55 -1.11
C VAL A 98 22.76 24.23 -1.10
N TYR A 99 22.37 23.35 -2.00
CA TYR A 99 22.98 22.05 -2.18
C TYR A 99 23.71 22.04 -3.51
N ALA A 100 24.84 21.36 -3.54
CA ALA A 100 25.67 21.24 -4.73
C ALA A 100 26.16 19.80 -4.91
N SER A 101 26.33 19.36 -6.15
CA SER A 101 27.03 18.10 -6.45
C SER A 101 28.06 18.24 -7.56
N ASP A 102 29.15 17.49 -7.46
CA ASP A 102 30.22 17.45 -8.46
C ASP A 102 30.07 16.29 -9.47
N SER A 103 31.01 16.18 -10.41
CA SER A 103 31.00 15.15 -11.47
C SER A 103 31.25 13.73 -10.96
N GLU A 104 31.76 13.57 -9.74
CA GLU A 104 32.03 12.28 -9.10
C GLU A 104 30.87 11.86 -8.19
N GLY A 105 29.85 12.70 -8.05
CA GLY A 105 28.70 12.45 -7.17
C GLY A 105 28.95 12.81 -5.72
N HIS A 106 29.98 13.61 -5.40
CA HIS A 106 30.08 14.21 -4.07
C HIS A 106 29.01 15.27 -3.87
N PHE A 107 28.53 15.40 -2.64
CA PHE A 107 27.45 16.30 -2.27
C PHE A 107 27.92 17.28 -1.21
N TYR A 108 27.64 18.56 -1.44
CA TYR A 108 27.99 19.66 -0.56
C TYR A 108 26.75 20.40 -0.12
N ARG A 109 26.78 20.96 1.09
CA ARG A 109 25.75 21.87 1.58
C ARG A 109 26.39 23.20 1.95
N TYR A 110 25.92 24.25 1.31
CA TYR A 110 26.39 25.61 1.52
C TYR A 110 25.37 26.41 2.35
N PRO A 111 25.80 27.02 3.47
CA PRO A 111 24.92 27.78 4.33
C PRO A 111 24.52 29.10 3.68
N VAL A 112 23.23 29.45 3.79
CA VAL A 112 22.72 30.78 3.44
C VAL A 112 22.81 31.67 4.66
N VAL A 113 23.67 32.68 4.61
CA VAL A 113 24.01 33.55 5.75
C VAL A 113 23.32 34.90 5.74
N ALA A 114 22.78 35.31 4.58
CA ALA A 114 21.94 36.51 4.49
C ALA A 114 20.93 36.36 3.36
N LEU A 115 19.75 36.96 3.54
CA LEU A 115 18.70 37.01 2.53
C LEU A 115 18.28 38.48 2.35
N GLY A 116 18.10 38.92 1.12
CA GLY A 116 17.62 40.27 0.83
C GLY A 116 16.82 40.34 -0.45
N ARG A 117 15.88 41.27 -0.55
CA ARG A 117 15.17 41.57 -1.80
C ARG A 117 16.05 42.36 -2.75
N VAL A 118 15.89 42.13 -4.05
CA VAL A 118 16.61 42.89 -5.08
C VAL A 118 15.87 44.20 -5.36
N ALA A 119 16.59 45.32 -5.28
CA ALA A 119 16.00 46.64 -5.52
C ALA A 119 15.48 46.76 -6.96
N GLY A 120 14.20 47.11 -7.11
CA GLY A 120 13.53 47.20 -8.42
C GLY A 120 12.85 45.90 -8.89
N TYR A 121 13.06 44.78 -8.18
CA TYR A 121 12.48 43.47 -8.50
C TYR A 121 11.87 42.86 -7.23
N PRO A 122 10.62 43.21 -6.88
CA PRO A 122 10.04 42.90 -5.58
C PRO A 122 9.85 41.40 -5.32
N ASP A 123 9.75 40.60 -6.37
CA ASP A 123 9.61 39.13 -6.39
C ASP A 123 10.95 38.39 -6.39
N VAL A 124 12.07 39.10 -6.57
CA VAL A 124 13.40 38.49 -6.66
C VAL A 124 14.15 38.66 -5.34
N TYR A 125 14.66 37.54 -4.85
CA TYR A 125 15.49 37.46 -3.67
C TYR A 125 16.93 37.14 -4.03
N ARG A 126 17.82 37.52 -3.12
CA ARG A 126 19.24 37.24 -3.16
C ARG A 126 19.64 36.51 -1.90
N ALA A 127 20.07 35.26 -2.05
CA ALA A 127 20.66 34.45 -0.99
C ALA A 127 22.19 34.64 -1.00
N THR A 128 22.76 35.08 0.13
CA THR A 128 24.21 35.12 0.32
C THR A 128 24.67 33.78 0.86
N VAL A 129 25.47 33.09 0.08
CA VAL A 129 25.92 31.71 0.29
C VAL A 129 27.42 31.72 0.57
N ILE A 130 27.89 30.96 1.55
CA ILE A 130 29.33 30.72 1.75
C ILE A 130 29.67 29.40 1.06
N LEU A 131 30.61 29.40 0.10
CA LEU A 131 31.06 28.20 -0.62
C LEU A 131 32.00 27.33 0.22
N THR A 132 31.64 27.10 1.48
CA THR A 132 32.29 26.19 2.40
C THR A 132 31.27 25.12 2.74
N ASP A 133 31.59 23.86 2.45
CA ASP A 133 30.73 22.74 2.82
C ASP A 133 30.59 22.68 4.35
N ASP A 134 29.37 22.86 4.84
CA ASP A 134 29.07 22.82 6.27
C ASP A 134 28.85 21.39 6.79
N MET A 135 28.70 20.41 5.90
CA MET A 135 28.60 19.00 6.24
C MET A 135 29.96 18.42 6.60
N LYS A 136 31.03 18.96 6.01
CA LYS A 136 32.44 18.52 6.20
C LYS A 136 32.64 17.02 5.97
N PHE A 137 31.74 16.41 5.21
CA PHE A 137 31.77 14.97 4.94
C PHE A 137 32.80 14.66 3.85
N TRP A 138 32.94 15.57 2.88
CA TRP A 138 33.97 15.57 1.85
C TRP A 138 34.96 16.73 2.09
N GLY A 139 36.14 16.66 1.47
CA GLY A 139 37.05 17.81 1.39
C GLY A 139 36.45 18.96 0.56
N ALA A 140 37.22 20.04 0.38
CA ALA A 140 36.82 21.12 -0.52
C ALA A 140 36.42 20.58 -1.91
N PRO A 141 35.35 21.12 -2.55
CA PRO A 141 34.96 20.70 -3.89
C PRO A 141 36.14 20.84 -4.85
N ARG A 142 36.28 19.87 -5.76
CA ARG A 142 37.30 19.95 -6.80
C ARG A 142 37.00 21.14 -7.72
N PRO A 143 38.04 21.81 -8.25
CA PRO A 143 37.85 22.86 -9.25
C PRO A 143 37.00 22.37 -10.43
N GLY A 144 35.86 22.99 -10.68
CA GLY A 144 34.95 22.60 -11.76
C GLY A 144 33.52 23.11 -11.59
N ASP A 145 32.67 22.71 -12.53
CA ASP A 145 31.22 22.96 -12.44
C ASP A 145 30.59 22.08 -11.37
N LEU A 146 29.63 22.66 -10.64
CA LEU A 146 28.74 21.97 -9.70
C LEU A 146 27.30 22.12 -10.18
N ASN A 147 26.50 21.07 -10.03
CA ASN A 147 25.04 21.17 -10.09
C ASN A 147 24.54 21.75 -8.79
N VAL A 148 23.86 22.89 -8.81
CA VAL A 148 23.36 23.57 -7.61
C VAL A 148 21.85 23.75 -7.65
N TYR A 149 21.23 23.60 -6.48
CA TYR A 149 19.84 23.96 -6.26
C TYR A 149 19.66 24.60 -4.89
N LEU A 150 18.64 25.44 -4.77
CA LEU A 150 18.25 26.11 -3.54
C LEU A 150 17.05 25.36 -2.95
N ALA A 151 17.16 25.01 -1.68
CA ALA A 151 16.10 24.40 -0.90
C ALA A 151 15.46 25.42 0.04
N TRP A 152 14.14 25.41 0.11
CA TRP A 152 13.32 26.27 0.96
C TRP A 152 12.12 25.46 1.42
N ARG A 153 11.92 25.30 2.73
CA ARG A 153 10.78 24.54 3.30
C ARG A 153 10.62 23.11 2.73
N GLY A 154 11.74 22.44 2.47
CA GLY A 154 11.73 21.11 1.85
C GLY A 154 11.42 21.10 0.34
N LEU A 155 11.11 22.24 -0.28
CA LEU A 155 11.01 22.41 -1.74
C LEU A 155 12.39 22.68 -2.34
N ALA A 156 12.71 22.03 -3.45
CA ALA A 156 13.96 22.24 -4.19
C ALA A 156 13.70 23.05 -5.46
N SER A 157 14.59 23.99 -5.78
CA SER A 157 14.53 24.75 -7.02
C SER A 157 14.87 23.92 -8.26
N ASN A 158 14.78 24.52 -9.44
CA ASN A 158 15.50 24.04 -10.62
C ASN A 158 16.99 23.88 -10.33
N VAL A 159 17.61 22.90 -10.99
CA VAL A 159 19.04 22.63 -10.92
C VAL A 159 19.75 23.42 -12.02
N VAL A 160 20.77 24.17 -11.64
CA VAL A 160 21.58 25.04 -12.51
C VAL A 160 23.06 24.83 -12.21
N LYS A 161 23.95 25.32 -13.07
CA LYS A 161 25.40 25.16 -12.87
C LYS A 161 26.02 26.30 -12.07
N LEU A 162 27.01 26.00 -11.25
CA LEU A 162 27.88 26.97 -10.58
C LEU A 162 29.34 26.52 -10.70
N GLY A 163 30.21 27.37 -11.25
CA GLY A 163 31.64 27.08 -11.30
C GLY A 163 32.31 27.40 -9.96
N VAL A 164 33.03 26.45 -9.37
CA VAL A 164 33.81 26.63 -8.14
C VAL A 164 35.25 26.19 -8.39
N GLY A 165 36.23 27.09 -8.28
CA GLY A 165 37.65 26.85 -8.62
C GLY A 165 37.94 26.62 -10.11
N GLY A 166 36.94 26.25 -10.92
CA GLY A 166 37.02 26.01 -12.37
C GLY A 166 35.62 25.99 -13.00
N MET A 167 35.54 25.85 -14.33
CA MET A 167 34.27 25.85 -15.10
C MET A 167 34.10 24.63 -16.01
N GLU A 168 34.82 23.55 -15.71
CA GLU A 168 34.84 22.33 -16.51
C GLU A 168 34.26 21.16 -15.70
N GLY A 169 33.74 20.13 -16.37
CA GLY A 169 33.55 18.81 -15.74
C GLY A 169 32.13 18.26 -15.61
N ILE A 170 31.06 19.04 -15.84
CA ILE A 170 29.67 18.52 -15.71
C ILE A 170 28.80 18.85 -16.93
N LYS A 171 28.18 17.82 -17.50
CA LYS A 171 27.08 17.99 -18.49
C LYS A 171 25.82 18.42 -17.76
N ASP A 172 25.01 19.26 -18.41
CA ASP A 172 23.70 19.65 -17.84
C ASP A 172 22.87 18.41 -17.54
N VAL A 173 22.20 18.44 -16.38
CA VAL A 173 21.23 17.41 -16.02
C VAL A 173 20.08 17.45 -17.03
N PRO A 174 19.53 16.30 -17.47
CA PRO A 174 18.36 16.29 -18.36
C PRO A 174 17.24 17.19 -17.82
N GLY A 175 16.77 18.14 -18.63
CA GLY A 175 15.73 19.10 -18.22
C GLY A 175 16.27 20.42 -17.65
N THR A 176 17.57 20.61 -17.50
CA THR A 176 18.16 21.93 -17.22
C THR A 176 18.14 22.79 -18.49
N PHE A 177 17.53 23.97 -18.40
CA PHE A 177 17.48 24.98 -19.46
C PHE A 177 17.63 26.38 -18.86
N PRO A 178 17.97 27.40 -19.67
CA PRO A 178 18.06 28.78 -19.17
C PRO A 178 16.75 29.27 -18.55
N THR A 179 16.82 29.77 -17.32
CA THR A 179 15.71 30.36 -16.56
C THR A 179 15.95 31.86 -16.31
N PRO A 180 16.01 32.72 -17.35
CA PRO A 180 16.01 34.16 -17.14
C PRO A 180 14.71 34.60 -16.47
N LEU A 181 14.71 35.78 -15.84
CA LEU A 181 13.59 36.24 -15.01
C LEU A 181 12.23 36.19 -15.72
N ALA A 182 12.16 36.49 -17.01
CA ALA A 182 10.92 36.38 -17.80
C ALA A 182 10.42 34.92 -17.87
N THR A 183 11.30 33.97 -18.16
CA THR A 183 11.01 32.53 -18.15
C THR A 183 10.64 32.06 -16.75
N ALA A 184 11.38 32.46 -15.72
CA ALA A 184 11.09 32.10 -14.34
C ALA A 184 9.71 32.60 -13.89
N ARG A 185 9.31 33.82 -14.29
CA ARG A 185 7.97 34.36 -14.04
C ARG A 185 6.89 33.64 -14.83
N ALA A 186 7.17 33.22 -16.07
CA ALA A 186 6.25 32.41 -16.86
C ALA A 186 6.04 31.03 -16.22
N ILE A 187 7.11 30.37 -15.78
CA ILE A 187 7.05 29.10 -15.03
C ILE A 187 6.25 29.28 -13.75
N ALA A 188 6.53 30.33 -12.96
CA ALA A 188 5.78 30.64 -11.75
C ALA A 188 4.28 30.87 -12.02
N ALA A 189 3.93 31.54 -13.12
CA ALA A 189 2.54 31.76 -13.53
C ALA A 189 1.85 30.46 -13.99
N THR A 190 2.56 29.54 -14.63
CA THR A 190 2.04 28.21 -14.99
C THR A 190 1.83 27.35 -13.74
N GLN A 191 2.79 27.34 -12.81
CA GLN A 191 2.64 26.66 -11.50
C GLN A 191 1.43 27.21 -10.71
N ALA A 192 1.14 28.51 -10.82
CA ALA A 192 -0.05 29.09 -10.22
C ALA A 192 -1.36 28.67 -10.93
N LYS A 193 -1.33 28.35 -12.22
CA LYS A 193 -2.49 27.93 -13.03
C LYS A 193 -2.77 26.43 -13.01
N GLU A 194 -1.76 25.58 -12.80
CA GLU A 194 -1.91 24.13 -12.61
C GLU A 194 -2.67 23.76 -11.32
N THR A 195 -2.98 24.75 -10.48
CA THR A 195 -3.83 24.60 -9.28
C THR A 195 -5.30 24.23 -9.58
N VAL A 196 -5.69 24.09 -10.86
CA VAL A 196 -7.11 23.95 -11.28
C VAL A 196 -7.38 22.76 -12.24
N ASN A 197 -6.44 21.87 -12.60
CA ASN A 197 -6.71 20.79 -13.59
C ASN A 197 -6.17 19.38 -13.23
N GLU A 198 -6.95 18.35 -13.61
CA GLU A 198 -6.98 16.95 -13.13
C GLU A 198 -5.76 16.01 -13.33
N ASP A 199 -4.59 16.48 -13.79
CA ASP A 199 -3.45 15.59 -14.11
C ASP A 199 -2.30 15.55 -13.07
N SER A 200 -2.52 16.08 -11.87
CA SER A 200 -1.45 16.44 -10.91
C SER A 200 -0.83 15.32 -10.06
N TYR A 201 -0.79 14.06 -10.51
CA TYR A 201 -0.32 12.93 -9.68
C TYR A 201 1.15 12.53 -9.88
N GLY A 202 1.96 13.32 -10.60
CA GLY A 202 3.33 12.95 -11.01
C GLY A 202 4.48 13.85 -10.54
N GLY A 203 4.23 14.90 -9.76
CA GLY A 203 5.25 15.89 -9.37
C GLY A 203 5.64 15.86 -7.90
N VAL A 204 6.92 16.11 -7.60
CA VAL A 204 7.44 16.35 -6.23
C VAL A 204 6.80 17.62 -5.68
N GLY A 205 6.15 17.53 -4.50
CA GLY A 205 5.38 18.62 -3.90
C GLY A 205 3.87 18.38 -3.96
N TYR A 206 3.42 17.20 -3.53
CA TYR A 206 2.00 16.87 -3.43
C TYR A 206 1.30 17.82 -2.45
N ARG A 207 0.63 18.84 -3.00
CA ARG A 207 -0.56 19.43 -2.39
C ARG A 207 -1.54 18.29 -2.08
N TRP A 208 -2.36 18.47 -1.05
CA TRP A 208 -3.40 17.55 -0.53
C TRP A 208 -2.95 16.64 0.63
N SER A 209 -2.81 17.21 1.84
CA SER A 209 -2.47 16.45 3.06
C SER A 209 -3.56 15.45 3.48
N SER A 210 -4.83 15.79 3.28
CA SER A 210 -5.97 14.93 3.61
C SER A 210 -6.06 13.72 2.67
N ASP A 211 -5.94 13.96 1.36
CA ASP A 211 -6.01 12.95 0.31
C ASP A 211 -4.88 11.91 0.45
N ARG A 212 -3.68 12.37 0.78
CA ARG A 212 -2.50 11.53 1.00
C ARG A 212 -2.66 10.58 2.19
N MET A 213 -3.16 11.08 3.32
CA MET A 213 -3.41 10.24 4.50
C MET A 213 -4.48 9.20 4.21
N ARG A 214 -5.59 9.60 3.56
CA ARG A 214 -6.60 8.66 3.08
C ARG A 214 -6.01 7.62 2.11
N PHE A 215 -5.19 8.06 1.15
CA PHE A 215 -4.52 7.15 0.23
C PHE A 215 -3.71 6.11 1.00
N LEU A 216 -2.92 6.53 1.98
CA LEU A 216 -2.14 5.60 2.81
C LEU A 216 -3.04 4.65 3.59
N GLU A 217 -4.16 5.08 4.14
CA GLU A 217 -5.10 4.16 4.78
C GLU A 217 -5.74 3.16 3.81
N GLN A 218 -5.91 3.52 2.54
CA GLN A 218 -6.49 2.63 1.52
C GLN A 218 -5.45 1.67 0.92
N ALA A 219 -4.20 2.13 0.80
CA ALA A 219 -3.08 1.42 0.21
C ALA A 219 -2.22 0.65 1.22
N THR A 220 -2.41 0.85 2.53
CA THR A 220 -1.59 0.24 3.59
C THR A 220 -2.45 -0.20 4.78
N PHE A 221 -1.85 -0.74 5.84
CA PHE A 221 -2.53 -1.01 7.12
C PHE A 221 -2.61 0.21 8.06
N GLY A 222 -2.20 1.38 7.58
CA GLY A 222 -2.29 2.66 8.26
C GLY A 222 -1.09 3.56 7.93
N PRO A 223 -1.28 4.89 7.92
CA PRO A 223 -0.18 5.82 7.73
C PRO A 223 0.81 5.76 8.90
N THR A 224 2.08 6.01 8.59
CA THR A 224 3.12 6.35 9.57
C THR A 224 3.69 7.71 9.17
N GLN A 225 4.32 8.43 10.10
CA GLN A 225 4.98 9.71 9.77
C GLN A 225 6.05 9.53 8.66
N ALA A 226 6.78 8.41 8.69
CA ALA A 226 7.79 8.11 7.68
C ALA A 226 7.17 7.88 6.28
N LEU A 227 6.07 7.13 6.20
CA LEU A 227 5.34 6.93 4.94
C LEU A 227 4.71 8.22 4.44
N ASP A 228 4.13 9.00 5.35
CA ASP A 228 3.56 10.31 5.04
C ASP A 228 4.63 11.24 4.42
N ALA A 229 5.79 11.35 5.08
CA ALA A 229 6.93 12.12 4.57
C ALA A 229 7.51 11.54 3.26
N ARG A 230 7.51 10.22 3.08
CA ARG A 230 7.93 9.58 1.82
C ARG A 230 7.01 9.98 0.69
N VAL A 231 5.71 9.80 0.86
CA VAL A 231 4.70 10.14 -0.15
C VAL A 231 4.65 11.65 -0.41
N ARG A 232 4.91 12.52 0.57
CA ARG A 232 5.09 13.96 0.28
C ARG A 232 6.21 14.23 -0.75
N ARG A 233 7.30 13.46 -0.68
CA ARG A 233 8.48 13.64 -1.53
C ARG A 233 8.34 13.03 -2.92
N ILE A 234 7.74 11.84 -3.05
CA ILE A 234 7.69 11.09 -4.32
C ILE A 234 6.30 10.99 -4.94
N GLY A 235 5.31 11.22 -4.07
CA GLY A 235 3.91 10.80 -4.04
C GLY A 235 3.37 9.66 -4.87
N LEU A 236 2.06 9.72 -5.10
CA LEU A 236 1.21 8.52 -5.11
C LEU A 236 1.62 7.53 -6.20
N ARG A 237 1.86 8.00 -7.43
CA ARG A 237 2.21 7.12 -8.56
C ARG A 237 3.57 6.47 -8.38
N THR A 238 4.56 7.24 -7.92
CA THR A 238 5.91 6.72 -7.64
C THR A 238 5.89 5.74 -6.48
N PHE A 239 5.17 6.06 -5.40
CA PHE A 239 4.97 5.15 -4.27
C PHE A 239 4.32 3.84 -4.71
N LEU A 240 3.26 3.89 -5.52
CA LEU A 240 2.64 2.68 -6.07
C LEU A 240 3.63 1.90 -6.94
N ALA A 241 4.41 2.58 -7.79
CA ALA A 241 5.41 1.91 -8.62
C ALA A 241 6.45 1.16 -7.78
N GLU A 242 6.94 1.75 -6.68
CA GLU A 242 7.83 1.07 -5.71
C GLU A 242 7.12 -0.15 -5.10
N GLN A 243 5.92 0.05 -4.57
CA GLN A 243 5.16 -0.99 -3.85
C GLN A 243 4.69 -2.16 -4.72
N PHE A 244 4.60 -1.99 -6.04
CA PHE A 244 4.29 -3.08 -6.96
C PHE A 244 5.49 -4.02 -7.21
N GLU A 245 6.71 -3.51 -7.03
CA GLU A 245 7.93 -4.30 -7.16
C GLU A 245 8.39 -4.88 -5.81
N ASP A 246 7.92 -4.32 -4.70
CA ASP A 246 8.23 -4.78 -3.35
C ASP A 246 7.68 -6.19 -3.07
N ASN A 247 8.48 -6.97 -2.33
CA ASN A 247 8.17 -8.32 -1.87
C ASN A 247 8.40 -8.42 -0.35
N PHE A 248 7.85 -9.46 0.29
CA PHE A 248 8.04 -9.74 1.72
C PHE A 248 9.45 -10.24 2.05
N THR A 249 10.48 -9.47 1.70
CA THR A 249 11.89 -9.81 1.91
C THR A 249 12.39 -9.44 3.30
N ASP A 250 11.83 -8.38 3.88
CA ASP A 250 12.10 -7.87 5.22
C ASP A 250 11.52 -8.79 6.31
N ILE A 251 10.27 -9.23 6.12
CA ILE A 251 9.58 -10.15 7.04
C ILE A 251 8.96 -11.30 6.23
N PRO A 252 9.77 -12.32 5.85
CA PRO A 252 9.33 -13.41 5.01
C PRO A 252 8.28 -14.28 5.70
N PHE A 253 7.48 -15.00 4.90
CA PHE A 253 6.55 -15.99 5.41
C PHE A 253 7.27 -17.00 6.34
N PRO A 254 6.66 -17.39 7.46
CA PRO A 254 7.22 -18.43 8.32
C PRO A 254 7.33 -19.75 7.55
N ASP A 255 8.41 -20.48 7.78
CA ASP A 255 8.52 -21.86 7.30
C ASP A 255 8.11 -22.84 8.40
N VAL A 256 6.84 -23.23 8.38
CA VAL A 256 6.27 -24.22 9.29
C VAL A 256 6.22 -25.56 8.55
N PRO A 257 6.81 -26.65 9.09
CA PRO A 257 6.75 -27.94 8.43
C PRO A 257 5.34 -28.55 8.48
N LEU A 258 5.10 -29.51 7.60
CA LEU A 258 3.87 -30.32 7.63
C LEU A 258 3.85 -31.19 8.89
N MET A 259 2.66 -31.36 9.46
CA MET A 259 2.46 -32.21 10.63
C MET A 259 1.28 -33.17 10.40
N PRO A 260 1.24 -34.32 11.09
CA PRO A 260 0.08 -35.21 11.08
C PRO A 260 -1.20 -34.49 11.48
N SER A 261 -2.36 -34.89 10.93
CA SER A 261 -3.65 -34.26 11.26
C SER A 261 -4.03 -34.39 12.74
N SER A 262 -3.70 -35.52 13.36
CA SER A 262 -3.87 -35.74 14.80
C SER A 262 -2.65 -35.22 15.54
N GLN A 263 -2.86 -34.28 16.47
CA GLN A 263 -1.83 -33.80 17.39
C GLN A 263 -1.19 -34.99 18.15
N PRO A 264 0.13 -35.22 18.02
CA PRO A 264 0.83 -36.23 18.80
C PRO A 264 0.72 -35.94 20.29
N THR A 265 0.68 -36.99 21.12
CA THR A 265 0.72 -36.87 22.59
C THR A 265 1.98 -36.18 23.09
N THR A 266 3.06 -36.19 22.31
CA THR A 266 4.31 -35.49 22.60
C THR A 266 4.22 -33.97 22.39
N CYS A 267 3.18 -33.48 21.71
CA CYS A 267 2.92 -32.05 21.54
C CYS A 267 1.93 -31.55 22.61
N ASP A 268 2.02 -32.07 23.84
CA ASP A 268 1.10 -31.78 24.95
C ASP A 268 1.51 -30.55 25.79
N GLY A 269 2.72 -30.05 25.58
CA GLY A 269 3.28 -28.94 26.36
C GLY A 269 3.63 -29.33 27.80
N GLY A 270 4.04 -30.58 28.05
CA GLY A 270 4.29 -31.08 29.40
C GLY A 270 5.52 -31.98 29.60
N THR A 271 6.39 -32.18 28.60
CA THR A 271 7.59 -33.06 28.73
C THR A 271 8.87 -32.42 28.21
N ASP A 272 10.03 -32.81 28.78
CA ASP A 272 11.34 -32.16 28.63
C ASP A 272 11.90 -32.12 27.19
N ASP A 273 11.35 -32.90 26.25
CA ASP A 273 11.84 -33.01 24.87
C ASP A 273 11.05 -32.19 23.83
N VAL A 274 9.96 -31.51 24.22
CA VAL A 274 9.12 -30.72 23.30
C VAL A 274 8.81 -29.33 23.87
N PRO A 275 9.00 -28.23 23.11
CA PRO A 275 8.64 -26.91 23.58
C PRO A 275 7.18 -26.81 24.00
N LEU A 276 6.90 -26.09 25.10
CA LEU A 276 5.55 -25.73 25.55
C LEU A 276 4.70 -25.07 24.44
N THR A 277 5.36 -24.61 23.37
CA THR A 277 4.85 -23.91 22.20
C THR A 277 4.44 -24.77 21.03
N CYS A 278 4.69 -26.08 21.07
CA CYS A 278 4.42 -26.97 19.95
C CYS A 278 2.99 -26.85 19.42
N ARG A 279 1.97 -26.92 20.28
CA ARG A 279 0.56 -26.81 19.85
C ARG A 279 0.27 -25.47 19.19
N ARG A 280 0.67 -24.38 19.83
CA ARG A 280 0.49 -23.01 19.34
C ARG A 280 1.16 -22.84 17.97
N ASP A 281 2.41 -23.26 17.84
CA ASP A 281 3.25 -22.95 16.67
C ASP A 281 3.00 -23.88 15.48
N ARG A 282 2.37 -25.04 15.70
CA ARG A 282 2.18 -26.04 14.64
C ARG A 282 0.71 -26.30 14.30
N TYR A 283 -0.19 -26.20 15.27
CA TYR A 283 -1.60 -26.60 15.15
C TYR A 283 -2.60 -25.46 15.35
N THR A 284 -2.14 -24.20 15.32
CA THR A 284 -3.02 -23.03 15.33
C THR A 284 -2.56 -22.03 14.29
N GLN A 285 -3.38 -21.01 13.99
CA GLN A 285 -3.00 -19.94 13.07
C GLN A 285 -2.02 -18.92 13.68
N TYR A 286 -1.49 -19.17 14.87
CA TYR A 286 -0.61 -18.23 15.56
C TYR A 286 0.59 -17.77 14.72
N PRO A 287 1.38 -18.65 14.04
CA PRO A 287 2.51 -18.19 13.24
C PRO A 287 2.11 -17.25 12.10
N VAL A 288 1.05 -17.58 11.35
CA VAL A 288 0.58 -16.71 10.25
C VAL A 288 -0.05 -15.43 10.76
N GLN A 289 -0.72 -15.44 11.92
CA GLN A 289 -1.23 -14.24 12.58
C GLN A 289 -0.11 -13.30 13.01
N ILE A 290 0.95 -13.82 13.64
CA ILE A 290 2.12 -13.03 14.04
C ILE A 290 2.81 -12.45 12.81
N TRP A 291 3.11 -13.28 11.81
CA TRP A 291 3.70 -12.81 10.55
C TRP A 291 2.88 -11.71 9.89
N PHE A 292 1.55 -11.87 9.84
CA PHE A 292 0.65 -10.89 9.27
C PHE A 292 0.71 -9.56 10.03
N PHE A 293 0.62 -9.57 11.36
CA PHE A 293 0.65 -8.32 12.14
C PHE A 293 2.05 -7.69 12.19
N GLN A 294 3.12 -8.48 12.14
CA GLN A 294 4.47 -7.94 11.99
C GLN A 294 4.63 -7.20 10.66
N ASN A 295 4.20 -7.80 9.55
CA ASN A 295 4.17 -7.11 8.25
C ASN A 295 3.23 -5.90 8.27
N ALA A 296 2.05 -6.01 8.88
CA ALA A 296 1.11 -4.90 8.95
C ALA A 296 1.69 -3.72 9.74
N LEU A 297 2.38 -3.94 10.85
CA LEU A 297 2.93 -2.86 11.68
C LEU A 297 4.28 -2.33 11.19
N TYR A 298 5.11 -3.18 10.60
CA TYR A 298 6.53 -2.85 10.39
C TYR A 298 7.02 -3.09 8.96
N GLY A 299 6.31 -3.90 8.18
CA GLY A 299 6.78 -4.32 6.87
C GLY A 299 6.76 -3.22 5.82
N GLU A 300 7.69 -3.27 4.86
CA GLU A 300 7.79 -2.30 3.77
C GLU A 300 6.77 -2.55 2.65
N SER A 301 6.42 -3.81 2.41
CA SER A 301 5.47 -4.28 1.38
C SER A 301 3.99 -4.04 1.74
N GLN A 302 3.64 -2.82 2.13
CA GLN A 302 2.31 -2.48 2.66
C GLN A 302 1.19 -2.69 1.64
N LEU A 303 1.36 -2.24 0.39
CA LEU A 303 0.34 -2.42 -0.66
C LEU A 303 0.08 -3.89 -0.93
N ARG A 304 1.15 -4.68 -1.05
CA ARG A 304 1.10 -6.12 -1.28
C ARG A 304 0.32 -6.83 -0.17
N LEU A 305 0.59 -6.51 1.11
CA LEU A 305 -0.19 -7.05 2.22
C LEU A 305 -1.66 -6.59 2.18
N ARG A 306 -1.91 -5.31 1.86
CA ARG A 306 -3.25 -4.72 1.85
C ARG A 306 -4.15 -5.33 0.77
N VAL A 307 -3.59 -5.58 -0.42
CA VAL A 307 -4.27 -6.25 -1.53
C VAL A 307 -4.43 -7.75 -1.25
N ASN A 308 -3.41 -8.41 -0.69
CA ASN A 308 -3.53 -9.80 -0.26
C ASN A 308 -4.68 -9.98 0.75
N TRP A 309 -4.80 -9.08 1.73
CA TRP A 309 -5.90 -9.11 2.69
C TRP A 309 -7.27 -8.89 2.04
N ALA A 310 -7.38 -7.93 1.11
CA ALA A 310 -8.61 -7.73 0.34
C ALA A 310 -9.01 -8.98 -0.46
N LEU A 311 -8.04 -9.65 -1.09
CA LEU A 311 -8.27 -10.89 -1.84
C LEU A 311 -8.66 -12.06 -0.93
N ASN A 312 -8.16 -12.12 0.31
CA ASN A 312 -8.60 -13.13 1.29
C ASN A 312 -10.03 -12.92 1.78
N GLN A 313 -10.63 -11.73 1.62
CA GLN A 313 -12.05 -11.56 1.86
C GLN A 313 -12.89 -12.21 0.75
N LEU A 314 -12.33 -12.34 -0.48
CA LEU A 314 -12.99 -12.96 -1.62
C LEU A 314 -12.67 -14.46 -1.72
N TRP A 315 -11.38 -14.80 -1.84
CA TRP A 315 -10.87 -16.16 -1.94
C TRP A 315 -10.70 -16.73 -0.54
N VAL A 316 -11.82 -17.11 0.07
CA VAL A 316 -11.88 -17.46 1.49
C VAL A 316 -11.46 -18.92 1.73
N ILE A 317 -10.62 -19.11 2.76
CA ILE A 317 -10.50 -20.36 3.49
C ILE A 317 -10.58 -20.08 5.00
N SER A 318 -10.86 -21.09 5.81
CA SER A 318 -10.95 -20.94 7.26
C SER A 318 -9.97 -21.82 8.02
N GLY A 319 -9.31 -21.23 9.03
CA GLY A 319 -8.53 -21.94 10.04
C GLY A 319 -9.36 -22.85 10.96
N ASN A 320 -10.70 -22.80 10.88
CA ASN A 320 -11.57 -23.78 11.53
C ASN A 320 -11.48 -25.15 10.85
N ASP A 321 -11.36 -25.16 9.51
CA ASP A 321 -11.25 -26.39 8.69
C ASP A 321 -9.79 -26.69 8.33
N THR A 322 -8.99 -25.64 8.10
CA THR A 322 -7.56 -25.70 7.77
C THR A 322 -6.73 -25.36 9.01
N GLN A 323 -6.73 -26.26 9.99
CA GLN A 323 -6.28 -25.94 11.37
C GLN A 323 -4.76 -25.71 11.52
N GLN A 324 -3.94 -26.30 10.65
CA GLN A 324 -2.49 -26.15 10.70
C GLN A 324 -2.02 -24.85 10.03
N SER A 325 -1.07 -24.15 10.66
CA SER A 325 -0.54 -22.90 10.10
C SER A 325 0.20 -23.12 8.78
N SER A 326 0.86 -24.27 8.61
CA SER A 326 1.60 -24.61 7.38
C SER A 326 0.70 -24.59 6.15
N HIS A 327 -0.53 -25.09 6.29
CA HIS A 327 -1.53 -25.13 5.23
C HIS A 327 -2.03 -23.73 4.88
N MET A 328 -2.37 -22.91 5.89
CA MET A 328 -2.78 -21.52 5.68
C MET A 328 -1.66 -20.69 5.05
N ILE A 329 -0.41 -20.86 5.49
CA ILE A 329 0.75 -20.16 4.93
C ILE A 329 0.95 -20.53 3.46
N ALA A 330 0.82 -21.82 3.10
CA ALA A 330 0.91 -22.25 1.71
C ALA A 330 -0.17 -21.59 0.83
N TYR A 331 -1.40 -21.49 1.35
CA TYR A 331 -2.48 -20.76 0.68
C TYR A 331 -2.20 -19.26 0.55
N GLN A 332 -1.71 -18.61 1.60
CA GLN A 332 -1.33 -17.19 1.55
C GLN A 332 -0.22 -16.93 0.52
N LYS A 333 0.75 -17.85 0.38
CA LYS A 333 1.78 -17.80 -0.66
C LYS A 333 1.17 -17.91 -2.07
N ALA A 334 0.21 -18.82 -2.29
CA ALA A 334 -0.46 -18.97 -3.58
C ALA A 334 -1.21 -17.68 -4.00
N ILE A 335 -1.94 -17.05 -3.08
CA ILE A 335 -2.55 -15.73 -3.35
C ILE A 335 -1.45 -14.69 -3.61
N ASN A 336 -0.44 -14.60 -2.73
CA ASN A 336 0.63 -13.60 -2.83
C ASN A 336 1.36 -13.62 -4.18
N ASN A 337 1.60 -14.80 -4.74
CA ASN A 337 2.27 -14.96 -6.03
C ASN A 337 1.48 -14.34 -7.20
N ASN A 338 0.17 -14.14 -7.04
CA ASN A 338 -0.73 -13.70 -8.10
C ASN A 338 -1.30 -12.29 -7.93
N ILE A 339 -1.10 -11.62 -6.78
CA ILE A 339 -1.85 -10.40 -6.44
C ILE A 339 -1.69 -9.24 -7.44
N PHE A 340 -0.56 -9.16 -8.13
CA PHE A 340 -0.28 -8.16 -9.17
C PHE A 340 -0.16 -8.78 -10.55
N GLY A 341 -0.44 -10.08 -10.64
CA GLY A 341 -0.38 -10.89 -11.85
C GLY A 341 -1.68 -10.84 -12.67
N ASN A 342 -2.06 -11.97 -13.24
CA ASN A 342 -3.30 -12.14 -14.00
C ASN A 342 -4.36 -12.90 -13.17
N TRP A 343 -5.60 -12.41 -13.20
CA TRP A 343 -6.69 -13.02 -12.41
C TRP A 343 -6.94 -14.49 -12.80
N ARG A 344 -6.82 -14.84 -14.08
CA ARG A 344 -7.00 -16.22 -14.56
C ARG A 344 -5.93 -17.17 -14.03
N GLN A 345 -4.70 -16.70 -13.83
CA GLN A 345 -3.65 -17.49 -13.20
C GLN A 345 -3.97 -17.69 -11.72
N MET A 346 -4.43 -16.65 -11.02
CA MET A 346 -4.86 -16.78 -9.63
C MET A 346 -5.99 -17.80 -9.47
N MET A 347 -6.98 -17.79 -10.38
CA MET A 347 -8.05 -18.79 -10.38
C MET A 347 -7.47 -20.21 -10.43
N TYR A 348 -6.53 -20.47 -11.34
CA TYR A 348 -5.88 -21.80 -11.46
C TYR A 348 -5.13 -22.20 -10.19
N ASP A 349 -4.28 -21.31 -9.68
CA ASP A 349 -3.43 -21.60 -8.53
C ASP A 349 -4.26 -21.81 -7.25
N VAL A 350 -5.36 -21.06 -7.09
CA VAL A 350 -6.29 -21.26 -5.97
C VAL A 350 -7.15 -22.51 -6.16
N THR A 351 -7.60 -22.81 -7.38
CA THR A 351 -8.35 -24.05 -7.68
C THR A 351 -7.58 -25.30 -7.31
N LEU A 352 -6.27 -25.33 -7.61
CA LEU A 352 -5.42 -26.48 -7.33
C LEU A 352 -4.68 -26.37 -5.99
N ASN A 353 -5.05 -25.42 -5.12
CA ASN A 353 -4.50 -25.36 -3.78
C ASN A 353 -5.24 -26.34 -2.84
N PRO A 354 -4.54 -27.26 -2.14
CA PRO A 354 -5.21 -28.25 -1.29
C PRO A 354 -6.02 -27.66 -0.12
N ALA A 355 -5.64 -26.49 0.41
CA ALA A 355 -6.41 -25.84 1.46
C ALA A 355 -7.79 -25.39 0.97
N MET A 356 -7.84 -24.79 -0.23
CA MET A 356 -9.09 -24.45 -0.90
C MET A 356 -9.89 -25.70 -1.26
N GLY A 357 -9.20 -26.70 -1.81
CA GLY A 357 -9.83 -27.98 -2.16
C GLY A 357 -10.44 -28.71 -0.97
N ASN A 358 -9.85 -28.59 0.22
CA ASN A 358 -10.43 -29.10 1.46
C ASN A 358 -11.57 -28.23 1.99
N TYR A 359 -11.41 -26.90 1.96
CA TYR A 359 -12.43 -25.97 2.47
C TYR A 359 -13.76 -26.10 1.72
N LEU A 360 -13.72 -26.35 0.41
CA LEU A 360 -14.90 -26.50 -0.45
C LEU A 360 -15.10 -27.93 -0.96
N ASP A 361 -14.54 -28.91 -0.27
CA ASP A 361 -14.70 -30.35 -0.52
C ASP A 361 -14.32 -30.86 -1.93
N MET A 362 -13.68 -30.05 -2.77
CA MET A 362 -13.18 -30.47 -4.09
C MET A 362 -12.22 -31.68 -3.97
N ILE A 363 -11.39 -31.72 -2.93
CA ILE A 363 -10.45 -32.82 -2.63
C ILE A 363 -11.16 -34.19 -2.46
N ARG A 364 -12.46 -34.18 -2.16
CA ARG A 364 -13.30 -35.38 -1.95
C ARG A 364 -14.18 -35.69 -3.17
N SER A 365 -14.21 -34.80 -4.17
CA SER A 365 -15.06 -34.92 -5.35
C SER A 365 -14.53 -36.01 -6.29
N THR A 366 -15.36 -37.00 -6.60
CA THR A 366 -15.01 -38.09 -7.53
C THR A 366 -16.12 -38.28 -8.55
N ARG A 367 -15.83 -38.93 -9.69
CA ARG A 367 -16.82 -39.22 -10.73
C ARG A 367 -18.03 -40.03 -10.24
N THR A 368 -17.90 -40.79 -9.14
CA THR A 368 -18.98 -41.57 -8.53
C THR A 368 -19.59 -40.91 -7.30
N ASN A 369 -18.91 -39.91 -6.72
CA ASN A 369 -19.40 -39.11 -5.61
C ASN A 369 -19.03 -37.63 -5.86
N PRO A 370 -19.68 -36.99 -6.85
CA PRO A 370 -19.37 -35.62 -7.23
C PRO A 370 -19.83 -34.63 -6.15
N ASN A 371 -19.02 -33.61 -5.85
CA ASN A 371 -19.38 -32.55 -4.91
C ASN A 371 -19.51 -31.19 -5.61
N GLU A 372 -20.69 -30.58 -5.51
CA GLU A 372 -21.04 -29.34 -6.20
C GLU A 372 -20.64 -28.04 -5.48
N ASN A 373 -20.03 -28.14 -4.29
CA ASN A 373 -19.67 -26.97 -3.47
C ASN A 373 -18.65 -26.08 -4.21
N TYR A 374 -17.44 -26.56 -4.50
CA TYR A 374 -16.44 -25.79 -5.25
C TYR A 374 -16.93 -25.23 -6.60
N PRO A 375 -17.58 -26.02 -7.49
CA PRO A 375 -18.15 -25.52 -8.75
C PRO A 375 -19.13 -24.35 -8.58
N ARG A 376 -19.93 -24.37 -7.51
CA ARG A 376 -20.87 -23.30 -7.19
C ARG A 376 -20.13 -22.06 -6.69
N GLU A 377 -19.21 -22.22 -5.75
CA GLU A 377 -18.52 -21.09 -5.13
C GLU A 377 -17.55 -20.38 -6.09
N ILE A 378 -16.83 -21.11 -6.95
CA ILE A 378 -15.94 -20.49 -7.95
C ILE A 378 -16.72 -19.57 -8.90
N MET A 379 -17.98 -19.89 -9.21
CA MET A 379 -18.84 -19.01 -9.98
C MET A 379 -19.43 -17.90 -9.10
N GLN A 380 -20.21 -18.28 -8.08
CA GLN A 380 -21.12 -17.37 -7.40
C GLN A 380 -20.42 -16.42 -6.43
N LEU A 381 -19.38 -16.87 -5.73
CA LEU A 381 -18.70 -16.07 -4.71
C LEU A 381 -17.46 -15.39 -5.24
N PHE A 382 -16.72 -16.04 -6.15
CA PHE A 382 -15.38 -15.59 -6.48
C PHE A 382 -15.29 -14.84 -7.81
N ASN A 383 -16.21 -15.07 -8.76
CA ASN A 383 -16.02 -14.56 -10.12
C ASN A 383 -17.23 -13.87 -10.76
N ILE A 384 -18.41 -14.48 -10.80
CA ILE A 384 -19.52 -13.98 -11.65
C ILE A 384 -20.78 -13.59 -10.89
N GLY A 385 -20.95 -14.00 -9.63
CA GLY A 385 -22.17 -13.72 -8.87
C GLY A 385 -23.38 -14.54 -9.34
N LEU A 386 -24.52 -14.32 -8.68
CA LEU A 386 -25.79 -15.02 -8.97
C LEU A 386 -26.55 -14.44 -10.17
N PHE A 387 -26.33 -13.16 -10.49
CA PHE A 387 -27.13 -12.42 -11.47
C PHE A 387 -26.24 -11.65 -12.44
N MET A 388 -26.69 -11.53 -13.69
CA MET A 388 -26.01 -10.80 -14.76
C MET A 388 -25.85 -9.33 -14.40
N LEU A 389 -24.68 -8.78 -14.70
CA LEU A 389 -24.30 -7.41 -14.40
C LEU A 389 -24.06 -6.60 -15.67
N ASN A 390 -24.45 -5.34 -15.64
CA ASN A 390 -23.89 -4.32 -16.52
C ASN A 390 -22.42 -4.07 -16.15
N GLN A 391 -21.64 -3.49 -17.04
CA GLN A 391 -20.21 -3.23 -16.77
C GLN A 391 -19.98 -2.21 -15.64
N ASP A 392 -21.01 -1.43 -15.28
CA ASP A 392 -21.04 -0.54 -14.12
C ASP A 392 -21.44 -1.24 -12.80
N GLY A 393 -21.61 -2.57 -12.81
CA GLY A 393 -21.97 -3.37 -11.64
C GLY A 393 -23.45 -3.33 -11.24
N THR A 394 -24.31 -2.67 -12.02
CA THR A 394 -25.77 -2.74 -11.83
C THR A 394 -26.35 -4.04 -12.37
N LEU A 395 -27.51 -4.46 -11.88
CA LEU A 395 -28.16 -5.70 -12.33
C LEU A 395 -28.75 -5.54 -13.74
N GLN A 396 -28.60 -6.57 -14.57
CA GLN A 396 -29.42 -6.72 -15.78
C GLN A 396 -30.77 -7.33 -15.39
N LEU A 397 -31.85 -6.73 -15.89
CA LEU A 397 -33.21 -7.15 -15.60
C LEU A 397 -33.87 -7.72 -16.86
N ASP A 398 -34.74 -8.71 -16.70
CA ASP A 398 -35.58 -9.24 -17.77
C ASP A 398 -36.71 -8.27 -18.14
N GLY A 399 -37.57 -8.65 -19.10
CA GLY A 399 -38.72 -7.85 -19.52
C GLY A 399 -39.79 -7.64 -18.43
N GLN A 400 -39.66 -8.31 -17.29
CA GLN A 400 -40.55 -8.26 -16.13
C GLN A 400 -39.90 -7.52 -14.94
N GLY A 401 -38.66 -7.05 -15.08
CA GLY A 401 -37.92 -6.36 -14.02
C GLY A 401 -37.21 -7.27 -13.02
N ASN A 402 -37.12 -8.59 -13.26
CA ASN A 402 -36.40 -9.52 -12.38
C ASN A 402 -34.92 -9.60 -12.77
N PRO A 403 -34.00 -9.76 -11.81
CA PRO A 403 -32.59 -10.01 -12.11
C PRO A 403 -32.39 -11.30 -12.92
N ILE A 404 -31.60 -11.23 -13.98
CA ILE A 404 -31.31 -12.38 -14.85
C ILE A 404 -30.24 -13.26 -14.19
N PRO A 405 -30.46 -14.57 -13.95
CA PRO A 405 -29.46 -15.45 -13.36
C PRO A 405 -28.25 -15.68 -14.28
N THR A 406 -27.06 -15.85 -13.70
CA THR A 406 -25.81 -16.12 -14.46
C THR A 406 -25.69 -17.57 -14.92
N TYR A 407 -26.30 -18.50 -14.21
CA TYR A 407 -26.26 -19.94 -14.49
C TYR A 407 -27.45 -20.65 -13.86
N ASP A 408 -27.62 -21.92 -14.23
CA ASP A 408 -28.63 -22.83 -13.69
C ASP A 408 -27.98 -24.06 -13.03
N GLN A 409 -28.81 -24.95 -12.46
CA GLN A 409 -28.33 -26.18 -11.84
C GLN A 409 -27.62 -27.11 -12.85
N THR A 410 -28.06 -27.13 -14.11
CA THR A 410 -27.42 -27.92 -15.18
C THR A 410 -25.96 -27.53 -15.36
N THR A 411 -25.67 -26.23 -15.32
CA THR A 411 -24.32 -25.70 -15.44
C THR A 411 -23.45 -26.12 -14.25
N VAL A 412 -23.99 -26.05 -13.03
CA VAL A 412 -23.30 -26.50 -11.81
C VAL A 412 -22.91 -27.97 -11.95
N THR A 413 -23.87 -28.85 -12.28
CA THR A 413 -23.61 -30.29 -12.41
C THR A 413 -22.58 -30.61 -13.50
N ASN A 414 -22.55 -29.85 -14.61
CA ASN A 414 -21.55 -30.05 -15.66
C ASN A 414 -20.14 -29.58 -15.23
N LEU A 415 -20.05 -28.44 -14.55
CA LEU A 415 -18.77 -27.97 -13.99
C LEU A 415 -18.25 -28.93 -12.92
N THR A 416 -19.12 -29.49 -12.08
CA THR A 416 -18.73 -30.48 -11.05
C THR A 416 -17.89 -31.61 -11.63
N LYS A 417 -18.25 -32.10 -12.82
CA LYS A 417 -17.51 -33.17 -13.50
C LYS A 417 -16.05 -32.78 -13.79
N VAL A 418 -15.78 -31.51 -14.14
CA VAL A 418 -14.42 -30.98 -14.39
C VAL A 418 -13.55 -31.07 -13.13
N PHE A 419 -14.16 -30.87 -11.96
CA PHE A 419 -13.44 -30.79 -10.68
C PHE A 419 -13.37 -32.14 -9.94
N THR A 420 -13.77 -33.25 -10.56
CA THR A 420 -13.63 -34.59 -9.97
C THR A 420 -12.20 -35.12 -10.04
N GLY A 421 -11.78 -35.91 -9.05
CA GLY A 421 -10.51 -36.64 -9.07
C GLY A 421 -9.28 -35.83 -8.65
N TRP A 422 -9.39 -34.52 -8.49
CA TRP A 422 -8.34 -33.68 -7.91
C TRP A 422 -8.26 -33.90 -6.41
N ARG A 423 -7.07 -34.17 -5.86
CA ARG A 423 -6.89 -34.42 -4.42
C ARG A 423 -5.58 -33.88 -3.85
N ASP A 424 -5.35 -34.02 -2.55
CA ASP A 424 -4.05 -33.75 -1.90
C ASP A 424 -2.92 -34.41 -2.69
N CYS A 425 -1.76 -33.75 -2.79
CA CYS A 425 -0.67 -34.26 -3.60
C CYS A 425 -0.25 -35.66 -3.11
N ARG A 426 -0.31 -36.66 -4.00
CA ARG A 426 0.17 -38.02 -3.70
C ARG A 426 1.19 -38.48 -4.72
N THR A 427 2.35 -38.93 -4.25
CA THR A 427 3.44 -39.45 -5.09
C THR A 427 3.05 -40.67 -5.93
N ALA A 428 1.97 -41.36 -5.58
CA ALA A 428 1.40 -42.46 -6.36
C ALA A 428 0.52 -42.02 -7.54
N ASP A 429 0.09 -40.75 -7.58
CA ASP A 429 -0.70 -40.21 -8.68
C ASP A 429 0.17 -40.00 -9.92
N PHE A 430 -0.43 -40.21 -11.10
CA PHE A 430 0.29 -40.10 -12.36
C PHE A 430 0.82 -38.67 -12.58
N GLN A 431 2.13 -38.54 -12.82
CA GLN A 431 2.83 -37.25 -13.02
C GLN A 431 2.73 -36.26 -11.85
N ALA A 432 2.39 -36.72 -10.64
CA ALA A 432 2.41 -35.87 -9.46
C ALA A 432 3.85 -35.52 -9.05
N SER A 433 4.08 -34.27 -8.68
CA SER A 433 5.33 -33.78 -8.10
C SER A 433 5.03 -33.23 -6.72
N CYS A 434 5.32 -34.02 -5.68
CA CYS A 434 5.06 -33.67 -4.28
C CYS A 434 6.38 -33.57 -3.48
N PRO A 435 7.25 -32.57 -3.77
CA PRO A 435 8.53 -32.42 -3.08
C PRO A 435 8.43 -32.18 -1.58
N ASN A 436 7.27 -31.72 -1.08
CA ASN A 436 7.03 -31.46 0.33
C ASN A 436 6.34 -32.63 1.05
N ALA A 437 6.01 -33.72 0.36
CA ALA A 437 5.29 -34.84 0.95
C ALA A 437 6.03 -35.46 2.15
N VAL A 438 5.33 -35.55 3.29
CA VAL A 438 5.84 -36.17 4.53
C VAL A 438 4.94 -37.36 4.88
N PRO A 439 5.49 -38.56 5.12
CA PRO A 439 4.69 -39.71 5.53
C PRO A 439 3.81 -39.42 6.75
N GLY A 440 2.52 -39.75 6.67
CA GLY A 440 1.55 -39.54 7.75
C GLY A 440 1.04 -38.10 7.93
N SER A 441 1.48 -37.16 7.09
CA SER A 441 1.00 -35.77 7.10
C SER A 441 0.30 -35.42 5.78
N PRO A 442 -0.85 -34.72 5.81
CA PRO A 442 -1.47 -34.21 4.60
C PRO A 442 -0.56 -33.16 3.93
N ASP A 443 -0.43 -33.24 2.60
CA ASP A 443 0.38 -32.30 1.83
C ASP A 443 -0.46 -31.16 1.26
N TYR A 444 -0.36 -30.00 1.91
CA TYR A 444 -1.03 -28.75 1.51
C TYR A 444 -0.01 -27.70 1.03
N LYS A 445 1.27 -28.08 0.93
CA LYS A 445 2.32 -27.20 0.41
C LYS A 445 2.46 -27.35 -1.11
N ASP A 446 2.19 -28.54 -1.62
CA ASP A 446 2.20 -28.82 -3.06
C ASP A 446 0.79 -28.73 -3.67
N ASN A 447 0.71 -28.45 -4.97
CA ASN A 447 -0.58 -28.39 -5.68
C ASN A 447 -1.28 -29.75 -5.66
N MET A 448 -2.61 -29.71 -5.70
CA MET A 448 -3.44 -30.90 -5.82
C MET A 448 -3.03 -31.74 -7.03
N SER A 449 -2.94 -33.06 -6.85
CA SER A 449 -2.67 -34.02 -7.92
C SER A 449 -3.96 -34.66 -8.43
N LEU A 450 -3.90 -35.19 -9.65
CA LEU A 450 -5.03 -35.86 -10.28
C LEU A 450 -4.99 -37.37 -10.03
N ASN A 451 -6.00 -37.87 -9.34
CA ASN A 451 -6.33 -39.29 -9.37
C ASN A 451 -7.17 -39.61 -10.62
N THR A 452 -6.51 -40.12 -11.67
CA THR A 452 -7.12 -40.38 -12.97
C THR A 452 -8.27 -41.38 -12.94
N SER A 453 -8.29 -42.34 -12.00
CA SER A 453 -9.38 -43.33 -11.90
C SER A 453 -10.70 -42.73 -11.40
N SER A 454 -10.62 -41.53 -10.80
CA SER A 454 -11.74 -40.85 -10.16
C SER A 454 -12.23 -39.63 -10.94
N HIS A 455 -11.65 -39.34 -12.11
CA HIS A 455 -12.04 -38.19 -12.95
C HIS A 455 -13.17 -38.54 -13.92
N ASP A 456 -14.10 -37.62 -14.13
CA ASP A 456 -15.22 -37.77 -15.07
C ASP A 456 -14.78 -37.50 -16.52
N LEU A 457 -15.02 -38.50 -17.39
CA LEU A 457 -14.62 -38.48 -18.80
C LEU A 457 -15.76 -38.13 -19.77
N THR A 458 -16.94 -37.79 -19.24
CA THR A 458 -18.13 -37.53 -20.05
C THR A 458 -18.08 -36.13 -20.67
N ALA A 459 -18.86 -35.91 -21.73
CA ALA A 459 -19.02 -34.58 -22.31
C ALA A 459 -19.68 -33.63 -21.29
N LYS A 460 -19.34 -32.34 -21.38
CA LYS A 460 -19.76 -31.30 -20.45
C LYS A 460 -20.17 -30.04 -21.22
N THR A 461 -21.26 -29.41 -20.80
CA THR A 461 -21.69 -28.09 -21.29
C THR A 461 -21.60 -27.09 -20.14
N LEU A 462 -20.75 -26.08 -20.31
CA LEU A 462 -20.39 -25.08 -19.30
C LEU A 462 -21.26 -23.82 -19.46
N LEU A 463 -20.78 -22.66 -18.99
CA LEU A 463 -21.52 -21.40 -19.07
C LEU A 463 -21.75 -20.95 -20.52
N THR A 464 -22.95 -20.42 -20.75
CA THR A 464 -23.39 -19.91 -22.04
C THR A 464 -23.55 -18.39 -21.97
N TYR A 465 -22.76 -17.67 -22.74
CA TYR A 465 -22.81 -16.20 -22.82
C TYR A 465 -22.20 -15.73 -24.16
N PRO A 466 -22.41 -14.47 -24.58
CA PRO A 466 -21.82 -13.95 -25.81
C PRO A 466 -20.29 -14.15 -25.86
N GLY A 467 -19.81 -14.90 -26.86
CA GLY A 467 -18.40 -15.23 -27.01
C GLY A 467 -17.94 -16.55 -26.37
N SER A 468 -18.80 -17.29 -25.66
CA SER A 468 -18.41 -18.55 -24.99
C SER A 468 -18.27 -19.76 -25.92
N SER A 469 -18.59 -19.64 -27.21
CA SER A 469 -18.69 -20.77 -28.18
C SER A 469 -17.47 -21.70 -28.22
N THR A 470 -16.26 -21.19 -28.01
CA THR A 470 -15.00 -21.96 -28.03
C THR A 470 -14.70 -22.67 -26.70
N THR A 471 -15.36 -22.29 -25.61
CA THR A 471 -15.10 -22.83 -24.26
C THR A 471 -16.31 -23.54 -23.67
N GLN A 472 -17.51 -23.34 -24.22
CA GLN A 472 -18.78 -23.85 -23.71
C GLN A 472 -18.85 -25.38 -23.68
N ASN A 473 -18.28 -26.09 -24.65
CA ASN A 473 -18.41 -27.55 -24.76
C ASN A 473 -17.08 -28.25 -24.58
N VAL A 474 -16.98 -29.09 -23.55
CA VAL A 474 -15.87 -30.03 -23.36
C VAL A 474 -16.31 -31.38 -23.91
N ALA A 475 -15.60 -31.89 -24.93
CA ALA A 475 -15.90 -33.19 -25.51
C ALA A 475 -15.70 -34.33 -24.50
N ALA A 476 -16.33 -35.49 -24.73
CA ALA A 476 -16.02 -36.69 -23.98
C ALA A 476 -14.60 -37.18 -24.31
N CYS A 477 -13.93 -37.81 -23.36
CA CYS A 477 -12.60 -38.37 -23.56
C CYS A 477 -12.70 -39.67 -24.40
N SER A 478 -12.33 -39.60 -25.67
CA SER A 478 -12.34 -40.76 -26.57
C SER A 478 -11.09 -41.64 -26.35
N GLY A 479 -11.28 -42.93 -26.08
CA GLY A 479 -10.18 -43.89 -25.94
C GLY A 479 -9.34 -43.77 -24.66
N CYS A 480 -9.80 -42.98 -23.68
CA CYS A 480 -9.06 -42.71 -22.45
C CYS A 480 -9.18 -43.85 -21.44
N THR A 481 -8.37 -44.89 -21.62
CA THR A 481 -8.33 -46.08 -20.75
C THR A 481 -7.10 -46.14 -19.85
N THR A 482 -6.11 -45.26 -20.06
CA THR A 482 -4.86 -45.21 -19.30
C THR A 482 -4.68 -43.85 -18.60
N PRO A 483 -3.95 -43.79 -17.48
CA PRO A 483 -3.63 -42.52 -16.83
C PRO A 483 -2.98 -41.49 -17.78
N ALA A 484 -2.11 -41.95 -18.69
CA ALA A 484 -1.44 -41.11 -19.67
C ALA A 484 -2.39 -40.44 -20.67
N ALA A 485 -3.54 -41.06 -20.98
CA ALA A 485 -4.58 -40.46 -21.82
C ALA A 485 -5.54 -39.57 -21.01
N ILE A 486 -5.86 -39.96 -19.78
CA ILE A 486 -6.81 -39.23 -18.91
C ILE A 486 -6.21 -37.93 -18.38
N TYR A 487 -4.93 -37.93 -18.02
CA TYR A 487 -4.25 -36.77 -17.43
C TYR A 487 -4.34 -35.51 -18.31
N PRO A 488 -3.91 -35.51 -19.60
CA PRO A 488 -4.01 -34.31 -20.43
C PRO A 488 -5.47 -33.89 -20.67
N TYR A 489 -6.40 -34.84 -20.76
CA TYR A 489 -7.84 -34.51 -20.88
C TYR A 489 -8.34 -33.73 -19.66
N ALA A 490 -8.04 -34.18 -18.45
CA ALA A 490 -8.49 -33.55 -17.22
C ALA A 490 -7.93 -32.13 -17.07
N TYR A 491 -6.65 -31.92 -17.35
CA TYR A 491 -6.03 -30.60 -17.31
C TYR A 491 -6.57 -29.66 -18.41
N ASN A 492 -6.84 -30.17 -19.62
CA ASN A 492 -7.45 -29.37 -20.68
C ASN A 492 -8.89 -28.99 -20.32
N SER A 493 -9.67 -29.94 -19.78
CA SER A 493 -11.03 -29.72 -19.28
C SER A 493 -11.05 -28.67 -18.16
N LEU A 494 -10.11 -28.73 -17.21
CA LEU A 494 -9.94 -27.74 -16.16
C LEU A 494 -9.63 -26.35 -16.74
N ASN A 495 -8.63 -26.25 -17.62
CA ASN A 495 -8.25 -24.97 -18.20
C ASN A 495 -9.37 -24.35 -19.03
N GLN A 496 -10.06 -25.15 -19.84
CA GLN A 496 -11.21 -24.71 -20.62
C GLN A 496 -12.34 -24.20 -19.71
N ALA A 497 -12.59 -24.86 -18.57
CA ALA A 497 -13.60 -24.40 -17.61
C ALA A 497 -13.22 -23.09 -16.93
N LEU A 498 -11.97 -22.95 -16.51
CA LEU A 498 -11.50 -21.71 -15.91
C LEU A 498 -11.47 -20.55 -16.94
N ASP A 499 -11.16 -20.83 -18.21
CA ASP A 499 -11.24 -19.86 -19.30
C ASP A 499 -12.70 -19.46 -19.59
N ASN A 500 -13.63 -20.42 -19.53
CA ASN A 500 -15.05 -20.17 -19.65
C ASN A 500 -15.58 -19.29 -18.52
N ILE A 501 -15.15 -19.50 -17.27
CA ILE A 501 -15.54 -18.63 -16.15
C ILE A 501 -14.87 -17.25 -16.29
N TYR A 502 -13.56 -17.20 -16.53
CA TYR A 502 -12.82 -15.94 -16.61
C TYR A 502 -13.35 -15.00 -17.69
N ASN A 503 -13.68 -15.54 -18.88
CA ASN A 503 -14.19 -14.75 -20.01
C ASN A 503 -15.66 -14.36 -19.89
N HIS A 504 -16.36 -14.78 -18.83
CA HIS A 504 -17.72 -14.37 -18.57
C HIS A 504 -17.81 -12.83 -18.36
N PRO A 505 -18.81 -12.14 -18.93
CA PRO A 505 -18.90 -10.67 -18.89
C PRO A 505 -19.04 -10.08 -17.48
N ASN A 506 -19.55 -10.85 -16.52
CA ASN A 506 -19.65 -10.42 -15.11
C ASN A 506 -18.31 -10.36 -14.37
N VAL A 507 -17.25 -11.05 -14.81
CA VAL A 507 -16.02 -11.12 -14.00
C VAL A 507 -15.44 -9.73 -13.73
N ALA A 508 -15.39 -8.89 -14.75
CA ALA A 508 -14.86 -7.54 -14.61
C ALA A 508 -15.65 -6.67 -13.60
N PRO A 509 -16.98 -6.45 -13.74
CA PRO A 509 -17.73 -5.66 -12.77
C PRO A 509 -17.82 -6.29 -11.39
N PHE A 510 -17.90 -7.62 -11.29
CA PHE A 510 -17.96 -8.32 -10.00
C PHE A 510 -16.68 -8.11 -9.20
N VAL A 511 -15.52 -8.43 -9.79
CA VAL A 511 -14.21 -8.30 -9.15
C VAL A 511 -13.88 -6.84 -8.86
N SER A 512 -14.18 -5.94 -9.80
CA SER A 512 -13.93 -4.50 -9.64
C SER A 512 -14.70 -3.91 -8.46
N LYS A 513 -16.02 -4.16 -8.38
CA LYS A 513 -16.85 -3.69 -7.26
C LYS A 513 -16.32 -4.22 -5.93
N TYR A 514 -16.01 -5.51 -5.88
CA TYR A 514 -15.49 -6.14 -4.66
C TYR A 514 -14.18 -5.50 -4.17
N LEU A 515 -13.21 -5.31 -5.07
CA LEU A 515 -11.92 -4.72 -4.70
C LEU A 515 -12.06 -3.25 -4.28
N ILE A 516 -12.93 -2.48 -4.93
CA ILE A 516 -13.22 -1.10 -4.51
C ILE A 516 -13.83 -1.10 -3.10
N GLN A 517 -14.78 -2.00 -2.81
CA GLN A 517 -15.38 -2.17 -1.47
C GLN A 517 -14.32 -2.47 -0.41
N GLN A 518 -13.39 -3.35 -0.72
CA GLN A 518 -12.35 -3.72 0.22
C GLN A 518 -11.28 -2.64 0.42
N LEU A 519 -10.91 -1.90 -0.62
CA LEU A 519 -9.79 -0.94 -0.59
C LEU A 519 -10.22 0.50 -0.28
N VAL A 520 -11.37 0.95 -0.76
CA VAL A 520 -11.70 2.40 -0.85
C VAL A 520 -13.00 2.77 -0.13
N THR A 521 -14.15 2.23 -0.55
CA THR A 521 -15.46 2.65 -0.05
C THR A 521 -16.49 1.53 -0.16
N GLY A 522 -17.37 1.39 0.84
CA GLY A 522 -18.35 0.30 0.91
C GLY A 522 -19.47 0.36 -0.14
N ASP A 523 -19.75 1.57 -0.66
CA ASP A 523 -20.82 1.83 -1.63
C ASP A 523 -20.30 2.60 -2.85
N PRO A 524 -19.49 1.96 -3.73
CA PRO A 524 -18.93 2.64 -4.88
C PRO A 524 -19.99 2.98 -5.93
N SER A 525 -19.85 4.13 -6.59
CA SER A 525 -20.77 4.50 -7.66
C SER A 525 -20.68 3.54 -8.85
N PRO A 526 -21.77 3.36 -9.63
CA PRO A 526 -21.72 2.59 -10.87
C PRO A 526 -20.66 3.10 -11.84
N ALA A 527 -20.46 4.43 -11.92
CA ALA A 527 -19.45 5.02 -12.80
C ALA A 527 -18.02 4.60 -12.42
N TYR A 528 -17.72 4.50 -11.13
CA TYR A 528 -16.43 4.02 -10.64
C TYR A 528 -16.23 2.54 -10.98
N VAL A 529 -17.21 1.69 -10.68
CA VAL A 529 -17.16 0.27 -11.08
C VAL A 529 -16.96 0.14 -12.59
N GLY A 530 -17.67 0.93 -13.41
CA GLY A 530 -17.56 0.94 -14.86
C GLY A 530 -16.16 1.25 -15.38
N ARG A 531 -15.48 2.27 -14.82
CA ARG A 531 -14.10 2.62 -15.19
C ARG A 531 -13.12 1.49 -14.85
N ILE A 532 -13.26 0.87 -13.68
CA ILE A 532 -12.36 -0.22 -13.27
C ILE A 532 -12.64 -1.51 -14.05
N SER A 533 -13.90 -1.82 -14.36
CA SER A 533 -14.27 -2.91 -15.26
C SER A 533 -13.63 -2.76 -16.64
N ALA A 534 -13.60 -1.54 -17.18
CA ALA A 534 -12.95 -1.26 -18.45
C ALA A 534 -11.43 -1.53 -18.38
N VAL A 535 -10.75 -1.10 -17.30
CA VAL A 535 -9.33 -1.41 -17.07
C VAL A 535 -9.09 -2.91 -16.95
N PHE A 536 -9.95 -3.62 -16.21
CA PHE A 536 -9.87 -5.08 -16.09
C PHE A 536 -9.94 -5.76 -17.46
N ASN A 537 -10.97 -5.40 -18.26
CA ASN A 537 -11.19 -5.99 -19.58
C ASN A 537 -10.07 -5.66 -20.57
N ALA A 538 -9.58 -4.41 -20.57
CA ALA A 538 -8.49 -3.98 -21.44
C ALA A 538 -7.17 -4.72 -21.18
N ASN A 539 -6.99 -5.24 -19.97
CA ASN A 539 -5.76 -5.92 -19.55
C ASN A 539 -5.90 -7.44 -19.39
N ARG A 540 -6.94 -8.08 -19.94
CA ARG A 540 -7.20 -9.52 -19.78
C ARG A 540 -6.04 -10.43 -20.20
N THR A 541 -5.30 -10.04 -21.22
CA THR A 541 -4.13 -10.79 -21.72
C THR A 541 -2.82 -10.34 -21.09
N SER A 542 -2.84 -9.32 -20.23
CA SER A 542 -1.65 -8.79 -19.59
C SER A 542 -1.22 -9.70 -18.42
N PRO A 543 0.08 -10.04 -18.31
CA PRO A 543 0.58 -10.73 -17.12
C PRO A 543 0.48 -9.88 -15.86
N THR A 544 0.31 -8.56 -15.98
CA THR A 544 0.18 -7.62 -14.85
C THR A 544 -1.22 -7.00 -14.74
N GLN A 545 -2.26 -7.73 -15.17
CA GLN A 545 -3.65 -7.25 -15.16
C GLN A 545 -4.04 -6.63 -13.81
N MET A 546 -3.78 -7.33 -12.71
CA MET A 546 -4.18 -6.90 -11.38
C MET A 546 -3.38 -5.70 -10.86
N LYS A 547 -2.13 -5.53 -11.29
CA LYS A 547 -1.35 -4.30 -11.03
C LYS A 547 -2.07 -3.07 -11.58
N GLU A 548 -2.53 -3.13 -12.83
CA GLU A 548 -3.24 -2.00 -13.45
C GLU A 548 -4.62 -1.76 -12.84
N VAL A 549 -5.35 -2.82 -12.48
CA VAL A 549 -6.65 -2.72 -11.79
C VAL A 549 -6.50 -2.06 -10.42
N VAL A 550 -5.57 -2.53 -9.58
CA VAL A 550 -5.33 -1.96 -8.24
C VAL A 550 -4.88 -0.50 -8.33
N LYS A 551 -3.98 -0.19 -9.27
CA LYS A 551 -3.54 1.19 -9.53
C LYS A 551 -4.70 2.09 -9.94
N ALA A 552 -5.56 1.62 -10.83
CA ALA A 552 -6.73 2.38 -11.28
C ALA A 552 -7.72 2.64 -10.14
N ILE A 553 -7.97 1.64 -9.27
CA ILE A 553 -8.81 1.79 -8.07
C ILE A 553 -8.23 2.89 -7.17
N LEU A 554 -6.97 2.78 -6.76
CA LEU A 554 -6.41 3.69 -5.75
C LEU A 554 -6.24 5.14 -6.24
N LEU A 555 -6.17 5.34 -7.57
CA LEU A 555 -5.99 6.65 -8.19
C LEU A 555 -7.27 7.19 -8.86
N ASP A 556 -8.40 6.50 -8.73
CA ASP A 556 -9.65 6.95 -9.34
C ASP A 556 -10.11 8.29 -8.74
N PRO A 557 -10.72 9.19 -9.53
CA PRO A 557 -11.25 10.46 -9.03
C PRO A 557 -12.26 10.31 -7.87
N GLU A 558 -13.02 9.21 -7.81
CA GLU A 558 -13.92 8.93 -6.69
C GLU A 558 -13.15 8.56 -5.40
N ALA A 559 -11.94 8.00 -5.50
CA ALA A 559 -11.08 7.73 -4.36
C ALA A 559 -10.27 8.96 -3.90
N ARG A 560 -9.90 9.84 -4.84
CA ARG A 560 -8.95 10.95 -4.65
C ARG A 560 -9.61 12.33 -4.54
N GLY A 561 -8.85 13.36 -4.14
CA GLY A 561 -9.30 14.76 -4.02
C GLY A 561 -9.39 15.28 -2.57
N ASP A 562 -9.35 16.59 -2.35
CA ASP A 562 -9.09 17.15 -1.01
C ASP A 562 -10.11 16.86 0.08
N SER A 563 -11.37 16.80 -0.28
CA SER A 563 -12.44 16.62 0.69
C SER A 563 -13.48 15.65 0.17
N LYS A 564 -13.80 14.66 0.99
CA LYS A 564 -14.89 13.72 0.76
C LYS A 564 -16.06 14.15 1.61
N THR A 565 -16.74 15.19 1.15
CA THR A 565 -17.86 15.82 1.88
C THR A 565 -19.15 15.04 1.77
N ASP A 566 -19.27 14.14 0.79
CA ASP A 566 -20.44 13.27 0.65
C ASP A 566 -20.62 12.42 1.93
N PRO A 567 -21.71 12.61 2.69
CA PRO A 567 -21.97 11.88 3.93
C PRO A 567 -22.03 10.35 3.74
N ASN A 568 -22.27 9.87 2.52
CA ASN A 568 -22.37 8.46 2.20
C ASN A 568 -21.04 7.84 1.78
N TYR A 569 -20.02 8.65 1.50
CA TYR A 569 -18.71 8.15 1.06
C TYR A 569 -17.86 7.63 2.23
N GLY A 570 -17.15 6.54 1.94
CA GLY A 570 -16.17 5.94 2.82
C GLY A 570 -16.50 4.49 3.14
N LYS A 571 -15.85 3.94 4.15
CA LYS A 571 -16.16 2.63 4.70
C LYS A 571 -15.87 2.60 6.19
N LEU A 572 -16.56 1.75 6.95
CA LEU A 572 -16.20 1.54 8.34
C LEU A 572 -14.80 0.90 8.38
N ARG A 573 -13.89 1.44 9.21
CA ARG A 573 -12.62 0.78 9.49
C ARG A 573 -12.95 -0.56 10.15
N GLU A 574 -12.70 -1.65 9.42
CA GLU A 574 -12.85 -3.00 9.97
C GLU A 574 -11.88 -3.22 11.13
N PRO A 575 -12.16 -4.14 12.07
CA PRO A 575 -11.37 -4.29 13.29
C PRO A 575 -9.85 -4.46 13.09
N VAL A 576 -9.40 -5.20 12.07
CA VAL A 576 -7.97 -5.37 11.77
C VAL A 576 -7.35 -4.01 11.42
N GLN A 577 -7.93 -3.28 10.47
CA GLN A 577 -7.44 -1.96 10.07
C GLN A 577 -7.56 -0.93 11.19
N LEU A 578 -8.66 -0.92 11.96
CA LEU A 578 -8.81 -0.06 13.14
C LEU A 578 -7.64 -0.27 14.12
N THR A 579 -7.28 -1.52 14.35
CA THR A 579 -6.22 -1.91 15.29
C THR A 579 -4.85 -1.50 14.76
N THR A 580 -4.49 -1.87 13.54
CA THR A 580 -3.18 -1.59 12.94
C THR A 580 -2.97 -0.11 12.70
N ASN A 581 -4.02 0.62 12.32
CA ASN A 581 -3.95 2.05 12.03
C ASN A 581 -3.58 2.82 13.31
N LEU A 582 -4.24 2.53 14.43
CA LEU A 582 -3.90 3.12 15.73
C LEU A 582 -2.45 2.83 16.12
N TYR A 583 -2.02 1.56 16.03
CA TYR A 583 -0.66 1.18 16.39
C TYR A 583 0.40 1.81 15.48
N ARG A 584 0.14 1.95 14.18
CA ARG A 584 1.09 2.55 13.23
C ARG A 584 1.21 4.05 13.35
N GLN A 585 0.12 4.75 13.67
CA GLN A 585 0.14 6.21 13.82
C GLN A 585 0.86 6.69 15.09
N LEU A 586 0.88 5.85 16.13
CA LEU A 586 1.53 6.17 17.40
C LEU A 586 2.87 5.43 17.57
N GLY A 587 3.11 4.38 16.80
CA GLY A 587 4.24 3.48 17.02
C GLY A 587 4.00 2.55 18.21
N VAL A 588 4.72 1.42 18.19
CA VAL A 588 4.64 0.40 19.24
C VAL A 588 6.03 -0.09 19.64
N THR A 589 6.17 -0.46 20.90
CA THR A 589 7.37 -1.07 21.49
C THR A 589 6.99 -2.25 22.36
N SER A 590 7.97 -3.07 22.75
CA SER A 590 7.83 -4.07 23.80
C SER A 590 7.39 -3.43 25.13
N VAL A 591 6.90 -4.23 26.07
CA VAL A 591 6.38 -3.74 27.37
C VAL A 591 7.41 -2.97 28.19
N ASP A 592 8.68 -3.36 28.11
CA ASP A 592 9.80 -2.67 28.76
C ASP A 592 10.31 -1.47 27.94
N GLY A 593 9.81 -1.28 26.72
CA GLY A 593 10.17 -0.18 25.82
C GLY A 593 11.57 -0.31 25.20
N THR A 594 12.26 -1.43 25.38
CA THR A 594 13.66 -1.59 24.95
C THR A 594 13.79 -2.19 23.55
N THR A 595 12.76 -2.88 23.06
CA THR A 595 12.77 -3.59 21.79
C THR A 595 11.48 -3.36 21.00
N GLN A 596 11.45 -3.85 19.77
CA GLN A 596 10.25 -3.88 18.94
C GLN A 596 9.23 -4.87 19.52
N SER A 597 7.94 -4.53 19.48
CA SER A 597 6.90 -5.47 19.89
C SER A 597 6.80 -6.63 18.91
N ASP A 598 6.56 -7.83 19.42
CA ASP A 598 6.28 -9.03 18.61
C ASP A 598 4.96 -8.99 17.81
N ALA A 599 4.17 -7.93 17.94
CA ALA A 599 2.90 -7.76 17.24
C ALA A 599 1.84 -8.85 17.55
N ASN A 600 1.86 -9.44 18.74
CA ASN A 600 0.83 -10.37 19.19
C ASN A 600 -0.47 -9.65 19.58
N ILE A 601 -1.16 -9.13 18.56
CA ILE A 601 -2.33 -8.25 18.74
C ILE A 601 -3.64 -8.83 18.23
N SER A 602 -3.66 -10.08 17.73
CA SER A 602 -4.84 -10.71 17.09
C SER A 602 -6.07 -10.82 18.00
N ARG A 603 -5.88 -10.80 19.32
CA ARG A 603 -6.96 -10.84 20.32
C ARG A 603 -7.94 -9.67 20.22
N TYR A 604 -7.48 -8.49 19.81
CA TYR A 604 -8.32 -7.30 19.73
C TYR A 604 -9.30 -7.35 18.55
N PRO A 605 -8.85 -7.54 17.29
CA PRO A 605 -9.77 -7.72 16.18
C PRO A 605 -10.67 -8.95 16.39
N ARG A 606 -10.18 -10.03 17.02
CA ARG A 606 -11.01 -11.18 17.42
C ARG A 606 -12.16 -10.79 18.36
N ALA A 607 -11.91 -9.96 19.39
CA ALA A 607 -12.95 -9.49 20.31
C ALA A 607 -13.98 -8.57 19.62
N MET A 608 -13.64 -8.01 18.46
CA MET A 608 -14.50 -7.20 17.60
C MET A 608 -15.08 -8.02 16.43
N SER A 609 -15.17 -9.35 16.57
CA SER A 609 -15.73 -10.29 15.58
C SER A 609 -14.94 -10.49 14.28
N GLN A 610 -13.66 -10.12 14.26
CA GLN A 610 -12.77 -10.37 13.13
C GLN A 610 -11.49 -11.07 13.60
N ASN A 611 -11.51 -12.40 13.67
CA ASN A 611 -10.32 -13.19 14.03
C ASN A 611 -9.54 -13.54 12.76
N PRO A 612 -8.38 -12.92 12.47
CA PRO A 612 -7.68 -13.13 11.20
C PRO A 612 -7.42 -14.61 10.92
N PHE A 613 -7.69 -15.04 9.68
CA PHE A 613 -7.57 -16.43 9.21
C PHE A 613 -8.57 -17.44 9.83
N TYR A 614 -9.47 -17.01 10.70
CA TYR A 614 -10.58 -17.82 11.22
C TYR A 614 -11.91 -17.31 10.68
N SER A 615 -12.10 -17.46 9.37
CA SER A 615 -13.35 -17.10 8.71
C SER A 615 -14.54 -17.87 9.34
N PRO A 616 -15.62 -17.19 9.74
CA PRO A 616 -16.84 -17.84 10.21
C PRO A 616 -17.71 -18.40 9.08
N THR A 617 -17.59 -17.90 7.84
CA THR A 617 -18.48 -18.26 6.71
C THR A 617 -17.76 -18.20 5.35
N VAL A 618 -18.41 -18.65 4.29
CA VAL A 618 -17.90 -18.48 2.91
C VAL A 618 -17.81 -17.01 2.45
N PHE A 619 -18.45 -16.07 3.16
CA PHE A 619 -18.33 -14.62 2.94
C PHE A 619 -17.20 -13.98 3.77
N ASN A 620 -16.29 -14.80 4.28
CA ASN A 620 -15.35 -14.41 5.31
C ASN A 620 -16.06 -13.85 6.54
N PHE A 621 -15.74 -12.62 6.96
CA PHE A 621 -16.32 -11.96 8.12
C PHE A 621 -17.64 -11.25 7.82
N TYR A 622 -17.86 -10.77 6.60
CA TYR A 622 -19.03 -9.98 6.24
C TYR A 622 -19.37 -10.05 4.75
N PRO A 623 -20.67 -10.07 4.38
CA PRO A 623 -21.07 -10.16 2.98
C PRO A 623 -20.89 -8.82 2.25
N PRO A 624 -20.45 -8.80 0.98
CA PRO A 624 -20.23 -7.58 0.19
C PRO A 624 -21.52 -6.82 -0.14
N SER A 625 -22.67 -7.47 0.02
CA SER A 625 -23.99 -6.90 -0.24
C SER A 625 -24.73 -6.43 1.02
N TYR A 626 -24.05 -6.34 2.17
CA TYR A 626 -24.70 -5.87 3.39
C TYR A 626 -25.16 -4.42 3.24
N VAL A 627 -26.45 -4.18 3.47
CA VAL A 627 -27.06 -2.85 3.50
C VAL A 627 -27.20 -2.41 4.95
N ILE A 628 -26.78 -1.18 5.25
CA ILE A 628 -26.90 -0.62 6.60
C ILE A 628 -28.39 -0.48 6.95
N PRO A 629 -28.87 -1.09 8.06
CA PRO A 629 -30.29 -1.05 8.43
C PRO A 629 -30.85 0.37 8.49
N GLY A 630 -32.04 0.57 7.92
CA GLY A 630 -32.70 1.88 7.85
C GLY A 630 -32.17 2.81 6.75
N THR A 631 -31.26 2.34 5.90
CA THR A 631 -30.72 3.09 4.75
C THR A 631 -30.73 2.23 3.48
N SER A 632 -30.31 2.80 2.35
CA SER A 632 -30.00 2.07 1.12
C SER A 632 -28.49 1.87 0.88
N LEU A 633 -27.65 2.28 1.83
CA LEU A 633 -26.20 2.31 1.66
C LEU A 633 -25.60 0.92 1.83
N LEU A 634 -24.72 0.55 0.91
CA LEU A 634 -23.86 -0.62 1.09
C LEU A 634 -22.78 -0.32 2.12
N GLY A 635 -22.68 -1.16 3.13
CA GLY A 635 -21.65 -1.05 4.17
C GLY A 635 -21.24 -2.42 4.65
N PRO A 636 -20.49 -3.22 3.84
CA PRO A 636 -20.13 -4.59 4.17
C PRO A 636 -19.65 -4.78 5.61
N GLU A 637 -18.73 -3.93 6.06
CA GLU A 637 -18.11 -4.02 7.39
C GLU A 637 -19.09 -3.75 8.54
N PHE A 638 -20.23 -3.09 8.28
CA PHE A 638 -21.27 -2.90 9.29
C PHE A 638 -21.97 -4.20 9.68
N ALA A 639 -21.86 -5.27 8.89
CA ALA A 639 -22.42 -6.58 9.24
C ALA A 639 -21.83 -7.15 10.55
N ILE A 640 -20.61 -6.76 10.88
CA ILE A 640 -19.93 -7.14 12.14
C ILE A 640 -19.86 -5.99 13.14
N PHE A 641 -20.59 -4.89 12.92
CA PHE A 641 -20.67 -3.74 13.82
C PHE A 641 -22.04 -3.67 14.51
N ASN A 642 -22.12 -4.33 15.66
CA ASN A 642 -23.27 -4.31 16.57
C ASN A 642 -22.92 -3.66 17.92
N THR A 643 -23.91 -3.51 18.80
CA THR A 643 -23.74 -2.94 20.15
C THR A 643 -22.57 -3.54 20.94
N GLY A 644 -22.41 -4.86 20.90
CA GLY A 644 -21.31 -5.55 21.60
C GLY A 644 -19.94 -5.20 21.02
N THR A 645 -19.81 -5.24 19.70
CA THR A 645 -18.54 -4.89 19.02
C THR A 645 -18.21 -3.39 19.08
N ALA A 646 -19.22 -2.51 19.17
CA ALA A 646 -19.02 -1.09 19.41
C ALA A 646 -18.38 -0.83 20.78
N ILE A 647 -18.86 -1.52 21.82
CA ILE A 647 -18.24 -1.51 23.15
C ILE A 647 -16.84 -2.14 23.09
N ALA A 648 -16.66 -3.24 22.36
CA ALA A 648 -15.34 -3.88 22.19
C ALA A 648 -14.30 -2.96 21.54
N ARG A 649 -14.69 -2.11 20.57
CA ARG A 649 -13.84 -1.08 19.97
C ARG A 649 -13.40 -0.03 21.01
N ALA A 650 -14.32 0.44 21.85
CA ALA A 650 -13.99 1.36 22.94
C ALA A 650 -13.08 0.70 23.99
N ASN A 651 -13.33 -0.56 24.34
CA ASN A 651 -12.49 -1.34 25.25
C ASN A 651 -11.09 -1.58 24.69
N PHE A 652 -10.96 -1.83 23.38
CA PHE A 652 -9.68 -1.90 22.70
C PHE A 652 -8.92 -0.58 22.85
N ALA A 653 -9.53 0.55 22.44
CA ALA A 653 -8.92 1.87 22.55
C ALA A 653 -8.50 2.18 23.99
N ASN A 654 -9.38 1.91 24.98
CA ASN A 654 -9.06 2.09 26.38
C ASN A 654 -7.86 1.24 26.81
N SER A 655 -7.86 -0.05 26.47
CA SER A 655 -6.81 -0.99 26.86
C SER A 655 -5.44 -0.60 26.31
N VAL A 656 -5.36 -0.14 25.06
CA VAL A 656 -4.06 0.17 24.44
C VAL A 656 -3.57 1.58 24.77
N VAL A 657 -4.48 2.53 24.99
CA VAL A 657 -4.12 3.92 25.34
C VAL A 657 -3.75 4.06 26.82
N TYR A 658 -4.49 3.41 27.72
CA TYR A 658 -4.29 3.52 29.17
C TYR A 658 -3.52 2.35 29.79
N SER A 659 -3.27 1.28 29.05
CA SER A 659 -2.56 0.10 29.52
C SER A 659 -1.65 -0.46 28.41
N ARG A 660 -1.33 -1.75 28.47
CA ARG A 660 -0.42 -2.46 27.56
C ARG A 660 -0.77 -3.94 27.46
N ILE A 661 -0.24 -4.61 26.45
CA ILE A 661 -0.23 -6.06 26.35
C ILE A 661 0.95 -6.59 27.16
N ASN A 662 0.71 -7.12 28.36
CA ASN A 662 1.76 -7.69 29.21
C ASN A 662 2.42 -8.95 28.61
N VAL A 663 3.64 -9.21 29.07
CA VAL A 663 4.41 -10.43 28.80
C VAL A 663 3.70 -11.66 29.39
N SER A 664 3.79 -12.81 28.71
CA SER A 664 3.25 -14.08 29.22
C SER A 664 4.39 -15.09 29.44
N GLN A 665 4.69 -15.39 30.69
CA GLN A 665 5.72 -16.39 31.07
C GLN A 665 5.11 -17.81 31.16
N PRO A 666 5.89 -18.90 30.96
CA PRO A 666 7.36 -18.94 30.84
C PRO A 666 7.94 -18.66 29.44
N ASP A 667 7.17 -18.60 28.35
CA ASP A 667 7.78 -18.40 27.02
C ASP A 667 6.83 -17.89 25.92
N TYR A 668 6.17 -16.73 26.10
CA TYR A 668 5.35 -16.05 25.06
C TYR A 668 5.29 -14.51 25.22
N PRO A 669 4.78 -13.78 24.21
CA PRO A 669 5.24 -12.47 23.68
C PRO A 669 5.96 -11.49 24.64
N ASN A 670 6.97 -10.73 24.16
CA ASN A 670 7.58 -9.58 24.84
C ASN A 670 6.60 -8.40 25.07
N GLY A 671 5.41 -8.51 24.50
CA GLY A 671 4.27 -7.64 24.75
C GLY A 671 4.27 -6.40 23.87
N THR A 672 3.28 -5.53 24.07
CA THR A 672 3.02 -4.37 23.19
C THR A 672 2.52 -3.19 24.00
N GLN A 673 3.11 -2.01 23.79
CA GLN A 673 2.58 -0.74 24.28
C GLN A 673 2.74 0.36 23.23
N LEU A 674 1.86 1.38 23.30
CA LEU A 674 1.93 2.56 22.44
C LEU A 674 3.05 3.50 22.86
N TYR A 675 3.67 4.15 21.87
CA TYR A 675 4.59 5.26 22.11
C TYR A 675 3.82 6.58 22.10
N LEU A 676 3.82 7.30 23.24
CA LEU A 676 3.07 8.56 23.41
C LEU A 676 3.96 9.75 23.77
N ALA A 677 5.28 9.58 23.79
CA ALA A 677 6.20 10.58 24.36
C ALA A 677 6.18 11.92 23.60
N ASP A 678 5.93 11.89 22.29
CA ASP A 678 5.78 13.07 21.45
C ASP A 678 4.48 13.83 21.78
N LEU A 679 3.36 13.12 21.94
CA LEU A 679 2.08 13.71 22.35
C LEU A 679 2.14 14.25 23.79
N GLU A 680 2.85 13.56 24.68
CA GLU A 680 3.16 14.03 26.02
C GLU A 680 3.94 15.35 25.99
N ALA A 681 4.96 15.44 25.14
CA ALA A 681 5.74 16.66 24.96
C ALA A 681 4.89 17.82 24.41
N ILE A 682 4.04 17.57 23.40
CA ILE A 682 3.10 18.56 22.86
C ILE A 682 2.14 19.04 23.96
N SER A 683 1.57 18.12 24.74
CA SER A 683 0.66 18.46 25.83
C SER A 683 1.33 19.28 26.94
N ASN A 684 2.60 19.01 27.24
CA ASN A 684 3.35 19.74 28.25
C ASN A 684 3.73 21.16 27.78
N ALA A 685 3.96 21.32 26.48
CA ALA A 685 4.32 22.60 25.87
C ALA A 685 3.13 23.53 25.60
N ASP A 686 1.88 23.02 25.67
CA ASP A 686 0.67 23.80 25.40
C ASP A 686 -0.42 23.58 26.46
N ALA A 687 -0.56 24.57 27.35
CA ALA A 687 -1.61 24.57 28.36
C ALA A 687 -3.02 24.63 27.76
N THR A 688 -3.19 25.22 26.58
CA THR A 688 -4.50 25.36 25.94
C THR A 688 -5.02 24.05 25.38
N GLY A 689 -4.13 23.09 25.07
CA GLY A 689 -4.48 21.81 24.45
C GLY A 689 -4.74 21.91 22.93
N ASN A 690 -4.74 23.10 22.34
CA ASN A 690 -5.01 23.27 20.92
C ASN A 690 -4.00 22.56 20.03
N LYS A 691 -2.69 22.62 20.36
CA LYS A 691 -1.65 21.95 19.58
C LYS A 691 -1.81 20.43 19.61
N LEU A 692 -2.24 19.88 20.75
CA LEU A 692 -2.52 18.45 20.87
C LEU A 692 -3.72 18.08 19.98
N LEU A 693 -4.77 18.90 19.95
CA LEU A 693 -5.93 18.68 19.09
C LEU A 693 -5.61 18.88 17.59
N ASP A 694 -4.72 19.80 17.25
CA ASP A 694 -4.21 19.96 15.88
C ASP A 694 -3.47 18.69 15.45
N GLU A 695 -2.68 18.11 16.34
CA GLU A 695 -1.98 16.86 16.07
C GLU A 695 -2.95 15.68 15.91
N MET A 696 -3.98 15.58 16.76
CA MET A 696 -5.03 14.56 16.61
C MET A 696 -5.78 14.72 15.28
N ASN A 697 -6.07 15.96 14.88
CA ASN A 697 -6.71 16.26 13.62
C ASN A 697 -5.86 15.83 12.43
N ASN A 698 -4.57 16.16 12.46
CA ASN A 698 -3.64 15.84 11.38
C ASN A 698 -3.37 14.34 11.25
N ARG A 699 -3.13 13.65 12.39
CA ARG A 699 -2.82 12.22 12.40
C ARG A 699 -4.02 11.36 12.06
N PHE A 700 -5.09 11.48 12.84
CA PHE A 700 -6.21 10.53 12.80
C PHE A 700 -7.36 10.97 11.90
N MET A 701 -7.53 12.27 11.70
CA MET A 701 -8.71 12.84 11.05
C MET A 701 -8.40 13.49 9.70
N HIS A 702 -7.17 13.39 9.19
CA HIS A 702 -6.77 13.92 7.89
C HIS A 702 -6.98 15.44 7.76
N GLY A 703 -6.97 16.19 8.87
CA GLY A 703 -7.28 17.61 8.88
C GLY A 703 -8.77 17.96 8.87
N THR A 704 -9.67 16.96 8.83
CA THR A 704 -11.12 17.15 8.70
C THR A 704 -11.92 16.92 9.99
N MET A 705 -11.28 17.00 11.16
CA MET A 705 -11.97 16.95 12.46
C MET A 705 -13.01 18.07 12.54
N SER A 706 -14.28 17.71 12.77
CA SER A 706 -15.33 18.72 12.87
C SER A 706 -15.12 19.65 14.08
N SER A 707 -15.57 20.91 13.95
CA SER A 707 -15.51 21.90 15.04
C SER A 707 -16.21 21.41 16.31
N GLN A 708 -17.34 20.70 16.16
CA GLN A 708 -18.06 20.09 17.27
C GLN A 708 -17.21 19.04 17.99
N MET A 709 -16.64 18.08 17.26
CA MET A 709 -15.79 17.05 17.84
C MET A 709 -14.57 17.66 18.53
N ARG A 710 -13.91 18.62 17.86
CA ARG A 710 -12.78 19.35 18.44
C ARG A 710 -13.16 20.01 19.77
N SER A 711 -14.29 20.72 19.81
CA SER A 711 -14.76 21.38 21.04
C SER A 711 -15.06 20.38 22.16
N THR A 712 -15.69 19.25 21.85
CA THR A 712 -16.00 18.21 22.84
C THR A 712 -14.73 17.61 23.44
N ILE A 713 -13.75 17.25 22.60
CA ILE A 713 -12.49 16.66 23.06
C ILE A 713 -11.67 17.71 23.84
N LEU A 714 -11.62 18.94 23.36
CA LEU A 714 -10.88 20.02 24.02
C LEU A 714 -11.38 20.24 25.45
N THR A 715 -12.70 20.30 25.66
CA THR A 715 -13.29 20.41 27.01
C THR A 715 -12.79 19.32 27.95
N ALA A 716 -12.74 18.07 27.50
CA ALA A 716 -12.25 16.95 28.31
C ALA A 716 -10.74 17.04 28.59
N VAL A 717 -9.95 17.41 27.58
CA VAL A 717 -8.48 17.59 27.70
C VAL A 717 -8.13 18.73 28.66
N THR A 718 -8.90 19.83 28.66
CA THR A 718 -8.66 20.99 29.55
C THR A 718 -9.20 20.79 30.96
N ALA A 719 -10.09 19.82 31.18
CA ALA A 719 -10.53 19.44 32.52
C ALA A 719 -9.40 18.78 33.33
N ILE A 720 -8.40 18.20 32.66
CA ILE A 720 -7.17 17.70 33.25
C ILE A 720 -6.17 18.85 33.35
N SER A 721 -5.70 19.16 34.56
CA SER A 721 -4.81 20.32 34.78
C SER A 721 -3.50 20.19 33.99
N SER A 722 -3.05 21.31 33.41
CA SER A 722 -1.82 21.37 32.59
C SER A 722 -0.57 21.40 33.45
N THR A 723 -0.14 20.24 33.94
CA THR A 723 1.12 20.05 34.66
C THR A 723 1.97 18.97 33.98
N PRO A 724 3.30 18.95 34.17
CA PRO A 724 4.14 17.86 33.64
C PRO A 724 3.68 16.46 34.06
N ALA A 725 3.20 16.32 35.30
CA ALA A 725 2.67 15.04 35.81
C ALA A 725 1.39 14.57 35.09
N ASN A 726 0.61 15.51 34.53
CA ASN A 726 -0.66 15.23 33.86
C ASN A 726 -0.56 15.25 32.32
N ALA A 727 0.60 15.58 31.75
CA ALA A 727 0.79 15.67 30.30
C ALA A 727 0.41 14.36 29.58
N LYS A 728 0.77 13.22 30.17
CA LYS A 728 0.36 11.89 29.68
C LYS A 728 -1.14 11.66 29.73
N ALA A 729 -1.79 12.00 30.84
CA ALA A 729 -3.24 11.84 30.98
C ALA A 729 -4.01 12.70 29.94
N ARG A 730 -3.52 13.91 29.66
CA ARG A 730 -4.07 14.78 28.60
C ARG A 730 -3.89 14.19 27.20
N ALA A 731 -2.69 13.68 26.88
CA ALA A 731 -2.41 12.99 25.62
C ALA A 731 -3.31 11.74 25.45
N GLN A 732 -3.41 10.90 26.48
CA GLN A 732 -4.26 9.72 26.49
C GLN A 732 -5.74 10.06 26.29
N ALA A 733 -6.25 11.10 26.97
CA ALA A 733 -7.62 11.57 26.80
C ALA A 733 -7.90 12.03 25.36
N ALA A 734 -6.99 12.81 24.77
CA ALA A 734 -7.10 13.27 23.39
C ALA A 734 -7.14 12.10 22.39
N VAL A 735 -6.22 11.14 22.52
CA VAL A 735 -6.16 9.95 21.65
C VAL A 735 -7.44 9.13 21.82
N TYR A 736 -7.78 8.75 23.06
CA TYR A 736 -8.93 7.89 23.34
C TYR A 736 -10.24 8.46 22.78
N LEU A 737 -10.51 9.76 23.00
CA LEU A 737 -11.75 10.39 22.52
C LEU A 737 -11.75 10.57 21.00
N THR A 738 -10.58 10.80 20.39
CA THR A 738 -10.46 10.86 18.93
C THR A 738 -10.78 9.51 18.31
N VAL A 739 -10.13 8.43 18.78
CA VAL A 739 -10.21 7.11 18.15
C VAL A 739 -11.50 6.36 18.48
N THR A 740 -12.27 6.80 19.48
CA THR A 740 -13.61 6.25 19.78
C THR A 740 -14.73 7.05 19.13
N SER A 741 -14.42 8.20 18.50
CA SER A 741 -15.41 9.01 17.81
C SER A 741 -15.96 8.31 16.57
N SER A 742 -17.22 8.58 16.22
CA SER A 742 -17.84 8.08 14.99
C SER A 742 -17.10 8.55 13.73
N GLN A 743 -16.52 9.76 13.74
CA GLN A 743 -15.76 10.29 12.62
C GLN A 743 -14.49 9.47 12.35
N TYR A 744 -13.80 8.99 13.40
CA TYR A 744 -12.64 8.10 13.25
C TYR A 744 -13.04 6.64 12.98
N GLN A 745 -14.25 6.20 13.30
CA GLN A 745 -14.66 4.84 12.95
C GLN A 745 -14.78 4.65 11.42
N VAL A 746 -15.07 5.72 10.66
CA VAL A 746 -15.25 5.68 9.21
C VAL A 746 -14.03 6.25 8.49
N GLN A 747 -13.44 5.44 7.60
CA GLN A 747 -12.37 5.85 6.70
C GLN A 747 -12.96 6.70 5.57
N ARG A 748 -12.59 7.99 5.51
CA ARG A 748 -13.14 9.00 4.59
C ARG A 748 -12.06 9.83 3.92
#